data_AF-A0A2S7VIW3-F1
#
_entry.id   AF-A0A2S7VIW3-F1
#
_cell.length_a   1.000
_cell.length_b   1.000
_cell.length_c   1.000
_cell.angle_alpha   90.00
_cell.angle_beta   90.00
_cell.angle_gamma   90.00
#
_symmetry.space_group_name_H-M   'P 1'
#
loop_
_entity.id
_entity.type
_entity.pdbx_description
1 polymer ?
#
loop_
_entity_poly.entity_id
_entity_poly.type
_entity_poly.pdbx_seq_one_letter_code
_entity_poly.pdbx_strand_id
1 'polypeptide(L)'
;MPIDYKKGYCTLCRSRCGTINHVEDNRLIKITPDPDHPTGAAICMKGRAAPELIYNPNRILYPQRRTSAKTASDPKWERISWQEAIQTISSKLAKIKNESGAEAVAFGVTTPSGTPISDSIDWIEHFIHSYGSPNICYGTEVCNWHKDFAHSFTFGCGMPMADYENADLIMLWGHNPTNTWLSQANAIGLGQKKGAKTLIIDPRKTPLAANADVWLQVTPGTDDVVAMGLINQILEHKFFDSDFIRCWTNSPFLIRNDTKELLRARDCVALDVKDSEYFVIWDQDENQLATYNHKATISKTQGASFALSGQYTIQLKDGRYITCSPVFEILKQACKEYRPETVEKISGIKAKELQQAALLLSNSKAIAYHAWTGIAQQKNATQTERAIAILYALLGSFDKQGGNRQYIQLPLNKIDSKTLLSLDQKNKALGLKERPLGPASQGWVSSRHVYKAITEAKPYKIRGLFAFGSNPLLSQGDVELGIEALKQVEFHVHCDLFETPSSRYADILLPINTPWEREALKAGFEINEQAVSHVQLRQQMIPSLGESKSDTEIVFLLAKALKLKNEVFSSDLETAWNKMLKPLQLNIKKLRKYPEGIAYSLPQQTQTYRQLKQGKVKGFATPTKRVEIYSETLLKAGYSPLPQAITHNHDNNYPYILTSVKSGYFCHSQHRSITSLRKRSPLPMAYVNEELAKSNNIAEGDWVTIQTPHGKANFYCSILPTLASKVVVAEFGWWQGCEALGLDSYPITGPLNSNYNQLISAQEADEISGSVPMRGCSCKINVSEKQNIEKRAWKDAIAFVVKQKTLIASDAMELELTPQIPRLLPDYLPGQHITVCLNQDRDNELTRAYSLTDASYKEDRNSYKIVVRYQRSYDQKGNLYEGAASSYIHNQLSVGEIIHVSAPNGKFTIPTAISTPIVIFAAGIGITPFISLIESINDLDLMPNIWLFYGNKNSHTHAFKKRLNDLAKKLPKLHIFNSYNEPLASDIKGKDYDTTELLSAKVIPDTLIKQQARFYLCGPTSMMENITQQLITRAVPHFNIFSEIFKPKTMVKIKDNQEFNVEFIRSKEHLIWTSNSGTLLEFAEKNNIKMPSGCRVGQCESCAINIISGNVIHLNGKEPEENNISLTCQAIPISNLVLDA
;
A
#
# COMPACT_ATOMS: atom_id res chain seq x y z
N MET A 1 34.68 1.95 6.95
CA MET A 1 35.21 0.80 6.16
C MET A 1 34.75 0.99 4.71
N PRO A 2 35.25 0.27 3.68
CA PRO A 2 34.69 0.42 2.35
C PRO A 2 33.23 -0.07 2.32
N ILE A 3 32.36 0.67 1.66
CA ILE A 3 30.96 0.27 1.41
C ILE A 3 30.97 -0.79 0.30
N ASP A 4 30.33 -1.93 0.57
CA ASP A 4 30.05 -2.98 -0.41
C ASP A 4 28.70 -2.71 -1.11
N TYR A 5 28.72 -2.64 -2.44
CA TYR A 5 27.54 -2.33 -3.25
C TYR A 5 27.01 -3.62 -3.89
N LYS A 6 25.89 -4.13 -3.37
CA LYS A 6 25.29 -5.39 -3.83
C LYS A 6 24.04 -5.17 -4.67
N LYS A 7 24.06 -5.66 -5.91
CA LYS A 7 22.88 -5.70 -6.80
C LYS A 7 21.86 -6.75 -6.34
N GLY A 8 20.58 -6.43 -6.46
CA GLY A 8 19.46 -7.31 -6.12
C GLY A 8 18.10 -6.67 -6.43
N TYR A 9 17.03 -7.14 -5.79
CA TYR A 9 15.69 -6.59 -5.94
C TYR A 9 14.89 -6.62 -4.63
N CYS A 10 13.98 -5.67 -4.44
CA CYS A 10 13.15 -5.55 -3.24
C CYS A 10 11.86 -6.38 -3.38
N THR A 11 11.57 -7.30 -2.44
CA THR A 11 10.36 -8.15 -2.47
C THR A 11 9.29 -7.77 -1.44
N LEU A 12 9.30 -6.54 -0.95
CA LEU A 12 8.21 -6.06 -0.09
C LEU A 12 6.86 -5.93 -0.81
N CYS A 13 6.83 -5.96 -2.15
CA CYS A 13 5.59 -5.99 -2.94
C CYS A 13 5.80 -6.57 -4.35
N ARG A 14 4.71 -6.72 -5.09
CA ARG A 14 4.67 -7.29 -6.45
C ARG A 14 5.56 -6.58 -7.47
N SER A 15 5.90 -5.30 -7.25
CA SER A 15 6.71 -4.52 -8.20
C SER A 15 8.14 -5.05 -8.36
N ARG A 16 8.67 -5.77 -7.35
CA ARG A 16 10.02 -6.36 -7.35
C ARG A 16 11.09 -5.43 -7.92
N CYS A 17 11.15 -4.20 -7.40
CA CYS A 17 12.03 -3.15 -7.92
C CYS A 17 13.49 -3.58 -7.85
N GLY A 18 14.26 -3.37 -8.93
CA GLY A 18 15.71 -3.56 -8.92
C GLY A 18 16.40 -2.55 -8.00
N THR A 19 17.44 -2.99 -7.30
CA THR A 19 18.07 -2.25 -6.21
C THR A 19 19.58 -2.42 -6.16
N ILE A 20 20.27 -1.36 -5.76
CA ILE A 20 21.65 -1.37 -5.27
C ILE A 20 21.57 -1.23 -3.74
N ASN A 21 22.16 -2.19 -3.03
CA ASN A 21 22.13 -2.30 -1.57
C ASN A 21 23.52 -1.94 -1.03
N HIS A 22 23.58 -0.90 -0.20
CA HIS A 22 24.83 -0.36 0.34
C HIS A 22 25.06 -1.02 1.70
N VAL A 23 26.11 -1.83 1.80
CA VAL A 23 26.43 -2.63 2.98
C VAL A 23 27.77 -2.17 3.55
N GLU A 24 27.80 -1.78 4.81
CA GLU A 24 29.03 -1.46 5.55
C GLU A 24 29.07 -2.31 6.81
N ASP A 25 30.17 -3.04 7.02
CA ASP A 25 30.37 -3.90 8.20
C ASP A 25 29.20 -4.88 8.45
N ASN A 26 28.78 -5.59 7.40
CA ASN A 26 27.63 -6.50 7.42
C ASN A 26 26.30 -5.83 7.83
N ARG A 27 26.20 -4.50 7.74
CA ARG A 27 24.98 -3.74 8.00
C ARG A 27 24.47 -3.06 6.73
N LEU A 28 23.18 -3.18 6.47
CA LEU A 28 22.52 -2.49 5.38
C LEU A 28 22.28 -1.03 5.79
N ILE A 29 23.00 -0.10 5.18
CA ILE A 29 22.93 1.32 5.53
C ILE A 29 21.98 2.09 4.61
N LYS A 30 21.84 1.68 3.34
CA LYS A 30 21.03 2.38 2.34
C LYS A 30 20.61 1.48 1.19
N ILE A 31 19.46 1.80 0.57
CA ILE A 31 19.02 1.19 -0.70
C ILE A 31 18.74 2.27 -1.73
N THR A 32 19.25 2.09 -2.94
CA THR A 32 19.00 2.94 -4.10
C THR A 32 18.44 2.11 -5.27
N PRO A 33 17.69 2.72 -6.21
CA PRO A 33 17.27 2.00 -7.42
C PRO A 33 18.47 1.51 -8.25
N ASP A 34 18.31 0.40 -8.96
CA ASP A 34 19.25 -0.08 -10.00
C ASP A 34 18.62 0.17 -11.39
N PRO A 35 18.91 1.29 -12.06
CA PRO A 35 18.25 1.63 -13.33
C PRO A 35 18.56 0.67 -14.48
N ASP A 36 19.61 -0.15 -14.36
CA ASP A 36 19.95 -1.19 -15.36
C ASP A 36 19.02 -2.41 -15.25
N HIS A 37 18.37 -2.60 -14.10
CA HIS A 37 17.43 -3.68 -13.88
C HIS A 37 16.07 -3.36 -14.54
N PRO A 38 15.38 -4.31 -15.19
CA PRO A 38 14.14 -4.07 -15.95
C PRO A 38 12.99 -3.43 -15.14
N THR A 39 13.02 -3.59 -13.81
CA THR A 39 12.04 -3.01 -12.87
C THR A 39 12.66 -1.99 -11.91
N GLY A 40 13.91 -1.57 -12.15
CA GLY A 40 14.72 -0.80 -11.21
C GLY A 40 14.81 0.70 -11.49
N ALA A 41 14.00 1.24 -12.42
CA ALA A 41 13.92 2.69 -12.65
C ALA A 41 13.64 3.51 -11.39
N ALA A 42 12.92 2.92 -10.42
CA ALA A 42 12.55 3.57 -9.18
C ALA A 42 12.37 2.58 -8.02
N ILE A 43 12.47 3.08 -6.79
CA ILE A 43 12.13 2.35 -5.55
C ILE A 43 11.28 3.25 -4.65
N CYS A 44 10.27 2.66 -4.00
CA CYS A 44 9.41 3.39 -3.07
C CYS A 44 10.03 3.54 -1.67
N MET A 45 9.44 4.44 -0.86
CA MET A 45 9.89 4.69 0.52
C MET A 45 9.92 3.44 1.41
N LYS A 46 9.00 2.49 1.20
CA LYS A 46 9.01 1.20 1.93
C LYS A 46 10.32 0.44 1.72
N GLY A 47 10.81 0.42 0.48
CA GLY A 47 12.10 -0.18 0.16
C GLY A 47 13.26 0.62 0.76
N ARG A 48 13.23 1.95 0.67
CA ARG A 48 14.29 2.81 1.26
C ARG A 48 14.38 2.70 2.78
N ALA A 49 13.26 2.44 3.45
CA ALA A 49 13.18 2.25 4.90
C ALA A 49 13.58 0.83 5.35
N ALA A 50 14.14 0.00 4.48
CA ALA A 50 14.60 -1.34 4.83
C ALA A 50 15.57 -1.38 6.02
N PRO A 51 16.54 -0.45 6.19
CA PRO A 51 17.38 -0.43 7.39
C PRO A 51 16.56 -0.31 8.68
N GLU A 52 15.55 0.56 8.71
CA GLU A 52 14.66 0.70 9.87
C GLU A 52 13.83 -0.57 10.14
N LEU A 53 13.45 -1.30 9.10
CA LEU A 53 12.73 -2.56 9.23
C LEU A 53 13.63 -3.65 9.82
N ILE A 54 14.85 -3.81 9.27
CA ILE A 54 15.81 -4.85 9.66
C ILE A 54 16.26 -4.69 11.11
N TYR A 55 16.57 -3.45 11.50
CA TYR A 55 17.11 -3.11 12.83
C TYR A 55 16.04 -2.62 13.80
N ASN A 56 14.75 -2.86 13.51
CA ASN A 56 13.69 -2.48 14.43
C ASN A 56 13.84 -3.27 15.75
N PRO A 57 13.85 -2.61 16.93
CA PRO A 57 14.05 -3.28 18.21
C PRO A 57 12.93 -4.26 18.56
N ASN A 58 11.74 -4.09 17.98
CA ASN A 58 10.58 -4.96 18.23
C ASN A 58 10.56 -6.20 17.32
N ARG A 59 11.59 -6.45 16.51
CA ARG A 59 11.70 -7.68 15.71
C ARG A 59 11.83 -8.90 16.61
N ILE A 60 11.13 -9.96 16.26
CA ILE A 60 11.31 -11.27 16.87
C ILE A 60 12.53 -11.93 16.24
N LEU A 61 13.50 -12.29 17.08
CA LEU A 61 14.79 -12.85 16.64
C LEU A 61 15.04 -14.29 17.10
N TYR A 62 14.16 -14.84 17.94
CA TYR A 62 14.29 -16.17 18.52
C TYR A 62 12.93 -16.89 18.56
N PRO A 63 12.89 -18.22 18.40
CA PRO A 63 11.67 -18.99 18.63
C PRO A 63 11.13 -18.78 20.04
N GLN A 64 9.81 -18.64 20.15
CA GLN A 64 9.13 -18.37 21.41
C GLN A 64 7.94 -19.30 21.63
N ARG A 65 7.72 -19.70 22.87
CA ARG A 65 6.56 -20.46 23.34
C ARG A 65 5.70 -19.60 24.25
N ARG A 66 4.38 -19.65 24.05
CA ARG A 66 3.40 -19.02 24.93
C ARG A 66 3.32 -19.76 26.27
N THR A 67 3.30 -19.02 27.38
CA THR A 67 3.21 -19.61 28.74
C THR A 67 1.89 -19.30 29.44
N SER A 68 1.04 -18.45 28.87
CA SER A 68 -0.28 -18.11 29.40
C SER A 68 -1.42 -18.66 28.53
N ALA A 69 -2.63 -18.77 29.08
CA ALA A 69 -3.82 -19.17 28.32
C ALA A 69 -4.10 -18.19 27.15
N LYS A 70 -4.63 -18.70 26.03
CA LYS A 70 -4.96 -17.89 24.83
C LYS A 70 -5.98 -16.76 25.09
N THR A 71 -6.71 -16.84 26.20
CA THR A 71 -7.66 -15.82 26.64
C THR A 71 -7.03 -14.67 27.43
N ALA A 72 -5.77 -14.81 27.88
CA ALA A 72 -5.04 -13.76 28.59
C ALA A 72 -4.65 -12.61 27.65
N SER A 73 -4.64 -11.38 28.17
CA SER A 73 -4.27 -10.16 27.43
C SER A 73 -2.78 -10.13 27.03
N ASP A 74 -1.91 -10.62 27.92
CA ASP A 74 -0.48 -10.79 27.68
C ASP A 74 -0.17 -12.26 27.37
N PRO A 75 0.37 -12.59 26.18
CA PRO A 75 0.75 -13.95 25.83
C PRO A 75 1.84 -14.56 26.74
N LYS A 76 2.70 -13.74 27.35
CA LYS A 76 3.91 -14.18 28.08
C LYS A 76 4.75 -15.17 27.28
N TRP A 77 5.71 -14.65 26.52
CA TRP A 77 6.62 -15.44 25.69
C TRP A 77 7.85 -15.92 26.45
N GLU A 78 8.15 -17.20 26.31
CA GLU A 78 9.39 -17.84 26.76
C GLU A 78 10.23 -18.19 25.52
N ARG A 79 11.51 -17.78 25.50
CA ARG A 79 12.43 -18.18 24.41
C ARG A 79 12.70 -19.69 24.48
N ILE A 80 12.58 -20.37 23.34
CA ILE A 80 12.92 -21.78 23.17
C ILE A 80 13.94 -21.96 22.05
N SER A 81 14.58 -23.13 21.97
CA SER A 81 15.49 -23.44 20.87
C SER A 81 14.73 -23.80 19.58
N TRP A 82 15.36 -23.65 18.41
CA TRP A 82 14.81 -24.16 17.15
C TRP A 82 14.54 -25.67 17.17
N GLN A 83 15.41 -26.45 17.83
CA GLN A 83 15.23 -27.90 17.95
C GLN A 83 13.94 -28.23 18.72
N GLU A 84 13.71 -27.57 19.86
CA GLU A 84 12.50 -27.74 20.65
C GLU A 84 11.25 -27.27 19.87
N ALA A 85 11.34 -26.14 19.17
CA ALA A 85 10.24 -25.62 18.36
C ALA A 85 9.84 -26.61 17.26
N ILE A 86 10.79 -27.06 16.43
CA ILE A 86 10.53 -28.00 15.32
C ILE A 86 10.02 -29.35 15.84
N GLN A 87 10.57 -29.86 16.94
CA GLN A 87 10.12 -31.12 17.54
C GLN A 87 8.68 -31.01 18.05
N THR A 88 8.35 -29.93 18.76
CA THR A 88 7.00 -29.67 19.28
C THR A 88 6.00 -29.56 18.15
N ILE A 89 6.32 -28.74 17.14
CA ILE A 89 5.44 -28.50 15.99
C ILE A 89 5.21 -29.79 15.21
N SER A 90 6.27 -30.49 14.80
CA SER A 90 6.16 -31.72 14.01
C SER A 90 5.39 -32.81 14.75
N SER A 91 5.62 -32.97 16.07
CA SER A 91 4.89 -33.93 16.90
C SER A 91 3.39 -33.61 16.98
N LYS A 92 3.02 -32.34 17.18
CA LYS A 92 1.61 -31.90 17.24
C LYS A 92 0.91 -32.04 15.88
N LEU A 93 1.56 -31.63 14.79
CA LEU A 93 1.03 -31.78 13.44
C LEU A 93 0.86 -33.24 13.04
N ALA A 94 1.81 -34.11 13.39
CA ALA A 94 1.69 -35.56 13.15
C ALA A 94 0.56 -36.17 13.96
N LYS A 95 0.43 -35.80 15.24
CA LYS A 95 -0.67 -36.25 16.11
C LYS A 95 -2.04 -35.89 15.52
N ILE A 96 -2.26 -34.61 15.17
CA ILE A 96 -3.53 -34.17 14.58
C ILE A 96 -3.82 -34.91 13.27
N LYS A 97 -2.82 -35.06 12.40
CA LYS A 97 -2.98 -35.81 11.13
C LYS A 97 -3.40 -37.26 11.36
N ASN A 98 -2.78 -37.94 12.33
CA ASN A 98 -3.06 -39.35 12.62
C ASN A 98 -4.44 -39.53 13.27
N GLU A 99 -4.88 -38.60 14.11
CA GLU A 99 -6.16 -38.70 14.83
C GLU A 99 -7.37 -38.18 14.04
N SER A 100 -7.19 -37.19 13.16
CA SER A 100 -8.30 -36.44 12.56
C SER A 100 -8.14 -36.15 11.07
N GLY A 101 -7.09 -36.69 10.43
CA GLY A 101 -6.78 -36.42 9.03
C GLY A 101 -5.97 -35.14 8.83
N ALA A 102 -5.31 -35.03 7.68
CA ALA A 102 -4.47 -33.87 7.35
C ALA A 102 -5.30 -32.60 7.14
N GLU A 103 -6.56 -32.73 6.75
CA GLU A 103 -7.52 -31.64 6.60
C GLU A 103 -7.85 -30.94 7.92
N ALA A 104 -7.65 -31.58 9.07
CA ALA A 104 -7.85 -30.97 10.38
C ALA A 104 -6.79 -29.91 10.74
N VAL A 105 -5.81 -29.68 9.86
CA VAL A 105 -4.86 -28.56 9.95
C VAL A 105 -5.07 -27.61 8.79
N ALA A 106 -5.35 -26.35 9.10
CA ALA A 106 -5.37 -25.26 8.13
C ALA A 106 -4.00 -24.55 8.11
N PHE A 107 -3.62 -24.05 6.94
CA PHE A 107 -2.39 -23.30 6.76
C PHE A 107 -2.71 -21.87 6.31
N GLY A 108 -2.45 -20.88 7.17
CA GLY A 108 -2.55 -19.47 6.81
C GLY A 108 -1.31 -19.04 6.03
N VAL A 109 -1.47 -18.39 4.89
CA VAL A 109 -0.35 -17.90 4.09
C VAL A 109 -0.65 -16.48 3.63
N THR A 110 0.24 -15.55 3.92
CA THR A 110 0.08 -14.15 3.50
C THR A 110 0.25 -13.98 1.98
N THR A 111 -0.13 -12.82 1.43
CA THR A 111 -0.09 -12.58 -0.01
C THR A 111 1.32 -12.22 -0.53
N PRO A 112 1.83 -12.85 -1.61
CA PRO A 112 3.09 -12.50 -2.26
C PRO A 112 2.99 -11.21 -3.06
N SER A 113 1.80 -10.62 -3.18
CA SER A 113 1.63 -9.31 -3.82
C SER A 113 2.05 -8.16 -2.91
N GLY A 114 2.16 -8.39 -1.60
CA GLY A 114 2.45 -7.36 -0.60
C GLY A 114 3.40 -7.81 0.53
N THR A 115 4.07 -8.95 0.38
CA THR A 115 5.05 -9.44 1.35
C THR A 115 6.21 -10.18 0.69
N PRO A 116 7.33 -10.36 1.42
CA PRO A 116 8.46 -11.19 1.01
C PRO A 116 8.16 -12.68 0.80
N ILE A 117 6.96 -13.16 1.16
CA ILE A 117 6.59 -14.58 1.02
C ILE A 117 6.68 -15.05 -0.44
N SER A 118 6.70 -14.13 -1.40
CA SER A 118 6.92 -14.44 -2.81
C SER A 118 8.20 -15.23 -3.08
N ASP A 119 9.21 -15.12 -2.21
CA ASP A 119 10.45 -15.89 -2.31
C ASP A 119 10.26 -17.37 -1.91
N SER A 120 9.21 -17.66 -1.14
CA SER A 120 9.01 -18.93 -0.44
C SER A 120 7.71 -19.65 -0.84
N ILE A 121 6.79 -18.99 -1.52
CA ILE A 121 5.42 -19.46 -1.71
C ILE A 121 5.32 -20.85 -2.35
N ASP A 122 6.09 -21.11 -3.40
CA ASP A 122 6.06 -22.40 -4.10
C ASP A 122 6.51 -23.55 -3.17
N TRP A 123 7.50 -23.30 -2.30
CA TRP A 123 7.98 -24.27 -1.32
C TRP A 123 6.97 -24.53 -0.20
N ILE A 124 6.27 -23.47 0.23
CA ILE A 124 5.23 -23.54 1.26
C ILE A 124 4.04 -24.34 0.73
N GLU A 125 3.50 -24.02 -0.45
CA GLU A 125 2.38 -24.77 -1.03
C GLU A 125 2.76 -26.24 -1.28
N HIS A 126 3.99 -26.48 -1.73
CA HIS A 126 4.48 -27.84 -1.92
C HIS A 126 4.60 -28.62 -0.61
N PHE A 127 5.05 -27.98 0.49
CA PHE A 127 5.04 -28.56 1.82
C PHE A 127 3.63 -28.89 2.31
N ILE A 128 2.69 -27.95 2.17
CA ILE A 128 1.30 -28.12 2.65
C ILE A 128 0.61 -29.27 1.92
N HIS A 129 0.74 -29.33 0.59
CA HIS A 129 0.17 -30.41 -0.20
C HIS A 129 0.88 -31.75 0.07
N SER A 130 2.19 -31.75 0.33
CA SER A 130 2.92 -32.95 0.78
C SER A 130 2.47 -33.44 2.17
N TYR A 131 2.13 -32.50 3.07
CA TYR A 131 1.52 -32.82 4.35
C TYR A 131 0.12 -33.42 4.17
N GLY A 132 -0.59 -33.03 3.11
CA GLY A 132 -1.89 -33.58 2.70
C GLY A 132 -3.08 -32.70 3.09
N SER A 133 -2.87 -31.45 3.49
CA SER A 133 -4.00 -30.56 3.80
C SER A 133 -4.52 -29.90 2.52
N PRO A 134 -5.85 -29.85 2.29
CA PRO A 134 -6.46 -29.08 1.22
C PRO A 134 -6.81 -27.64 1.66
N ASN A 135 -6.46 -27.24 2.89
CA ASN A 135 -6.95 -26.03 3.53
C ASN A 135 -5.86 -24.95 3.62
N ILE A 136 -5.52 -24.34 2.49
CA ILE A 136 -4.63 -23.18 2.42
C ILE A 136 -5.46 -21.89 2.47
N CYS A 137 -5.30 -21.10 3.52
CA CYS A 137 -6.03 -19.85 3.73
C CYS A 137 -5.16 -18.65 3.31
N TYR A 138 -5.50 -18.01 2.19
CA TYR A 138 -4.66 -17.00 1.51
C TYR A 138 -5.26 -15.59 1.46
N GLY A 139 -6.59 -15.50 1.51
CA GLY A 139 -7.33 -14.27 1.19
C GLY A 139 -7.37 -13.95 -0.31
N THR A 140 -7.35 -14.97 -1.17
CA THR A 140 -7.39 -14.80 -2.64
C THR A 140 -8.71 -14.17 -3.10
N GLU A 141 -9.80 -14.45 -2.40
CA GLU A 141 -11.16 -13.95 -2.61
C GLU A 141 -11.28 -12.44 -2.46
N VAL A 142 -10.42 -11.81 -1.64
CA VAL A 142 -10.36 -10.34 -1.47
C VAL A 142 -9.16 -9.70 -2.20
N CYS A 143 -8.47 -10.47 -3.04
CA CYS A 143 -7.23 -10.04 -3.71
C CYS A 143 -7.26 -10.30 -5.23
N ASN A 144 -6.76 -11.44 -5.68
CA ASN A 144 -6.44 -11.69 -7.09
C ASN A 144 -7.38 -12.70 -7.77
N TRP A 145 -8.31 -13.33 -7.05
CA TRP A 145 -9.23 -14.32 -7.61
C TRP A 145 -9.94 -13.83 -8.88
N HIS A 146 -10.47 -12.61 -8.87
CA HIS A 146 -11.24 -12.06 -9.97
C HIS A 146 -10.39 -11.91 -11.24
N LYS A 147 -9.27 -11.17 -11.14
CA LYS A 147 -8.39 -10.98 -12.30
C LYS A 147 -7.77 -12.29 -12.80
N ASP A 148 -7.54 -13.29 -11.94
CA ASP A 148 -6.82 -14.51 -12.33
C ASP A 148 -7.76 -15.64 -12.79
N PHE A 149 -8.93 -15.78 -12.17
CA PHE A 149 -9.84 -16.91 -12.38
C PHE A 149 -11.21 -16.49 -12.91
N ALA A 150 -11.80 -15.37 -12.46
CA ALA A 150 -13.06 -14.89 -13.04
C ALA A 150 -12.87 -14.48 -14.52
N HIS A 151 -11.77 -13.77 -14.83
CA HIS A 151 -11.37 -13.45 -16.20
C HIS A 151 -11.19 -14.71 -17.08
N SER A 152 -10.81 -15.85 -16.48
CA SER A 152 -10.61 -17.11 -17.18
C SER A 152 -11.91 -17.74 -17.70
N PHE A 153 -13.06 -17.41 -17.12
CA PHE A 153 -14.36 -17.81 -17.65
C PHE A 153 -14.69 -17.15 -18.99
N THR A 154 -14.00 -16.06 -19.36
CA THR A 154 -14.19 -15.36 -20.64
C THR A 154 -13.05 -15.66 -21.60
N PHE A 155 -11.78 -15.50 -21.19
CA PHE A 155 -10.62 -15.67 -22.08
C PHE A 155 -9.86 -17.00 -21.92
N GLY A 156 -10.23 -17.86 -20.96
CA GLY A 156 -9.51 -19.10 -20.67
C GLY A 156 -8.15 -18.89 -19.96
N CYS A 157 -7.86 -17.67 -19.50
CA CYS A 157 -6.65 -17.32 -18.77
C CYS A 157 -6.93 -16.19 -17.79
N GLY A 158 -6.07 -16.02 -16.78
CA GLY A 158 -6.07 -14.80 -15.98
C GLY A 158 -5.69 -13.57 -16.82
N MET A 159 -6.06 -12.39 -16.34
CA MET A 159 -5.81 -11.09 -16.96
C MET A 159 -4.33 -10.97 -17.33
N PRO A 160 -3.99 -10.93 -18.63
CA PRO A 160 -2.61 -10.83 -19.08
C PRO A 160 -2.01 -9.46 -18.75
N MET A 161 -0.68 -9.34 -18.87
CA MET A 161 0.02 -8.09 -18.56
C MET A 161 -0.35 -6.99 -19.55
N ALA A 162 -0.73 -5.82 -19.05
CA ALA A 162 -1.06 -4.66 -19.86
C ALA A 162 0.20 -4.00 -20.44
N ASP A 163 0.28 -3.87 -21.77
CA ASP A 163 1.39 -3.25 -22.49
C ASP A 163 1.24 -1.72 -22.56
N TYR A 164 1.31 -1.07 -21.40
CA TYR A 164 1.03 0.37 -21.27
C TYR A 164 1.93 1.26 -22.14
N GLU A 165 3.19 0.86 -22.36
CA GLU A 165 4.17 1.65 -23.10
C GLU A 165 3.86 1.76 -24.60
N ASN A 166 3.00 0.88 -25.13
CA ASN A 166 2.67 0.82 -26.56
C ASN A 166 1.17 0.99 -26.82
N ALA A 167 0.39 1.37 -25.80
CA ALA A 167 -1.06 1.50 -25.89
C ALA A 167 -1.49 2.81 -26.55
N ASP A 168 -2.61 2.79 -27.29
CA ASP A 168 -3.32 4.00 -27.70
C ASP A 168 -4.15 4.55 -26.53
N LEU A 169 -4.69 3.64 -25.71
CA LEU A 169 -5.51 3.93 -24.55
C LEU A 169 -5.13 3.03 -23.38
N ILE A 170 -4.90 3.66 -22.24
CA ILE A 170 -4.68 3.00 -20.95
C ILE A 170 -5.97 3.10 -20.14
N MET A 171 -6.59 1.96 -19.83
CA MET A 171 -7.81 1.88 -19.02
C MET A 171 -7.51 1.30 -17.64
N LEU A 172 -7.67 2.10 -16.58
CA LEU A 172 -7.47 1.66 -15.19
C LEU A 172 -8.80 1.67 -14.44
N TRP A 173 -9.21 0.51 -13.94
CA TRP A 173 -10.50 0.35 -13.26
C TRP A 173 -10.30 -0.17 -11.84
N GLY A 174 -10.55 0.67 -10.82
CA GLY A 174 -10.33 0.29 -9.43
C GLY A 174 -8.88 -0.11 -9.13
N HIS A 175 -7.92 0.43 -9.87
CA HIS A 175 -6.49 0.12 -9.78
C HIS A 175 -5.65 1.40 -9.81
N ASN A 176 -4.77 1.57 -8.82
CA ASN A 176 -3.94 2.77 -8.65
C ASN A 176 -2.45 2.41 -8.55
N PRO A 177 -1.78 2.16 -9.69
CA PRO A 177 -0.39 1.70 -9.73
C PRO A 177 0.60 2.70 -9.12
N THR A 178 0.28 4.00 -9.09
CA THR A 178 1.09 5.03 -8.42
C THR A 178 1.39 4.70 -6.96
N ASN A 179 0.44 4.06 -6.26
CA ASN A 179 0.61 3.66 -4.85
C ASN A 179 0.95 2.17 -4.68
N THR A 180 0.55 1.32 -5.63
CA THR A 180 0.56 -0.14 -5.45
C THR A 180 1.51 -0.89 -6.38
N TRP A 181 1.99 -0.29 -7.47
CA TRP A 181 2.86 -0.96 -8.45
C TRP A 181 3.72 0.04 -9.24
N LEU A 182 4.89 0.37 -8.69
CA LEU A 182 5.74 1.45 -9.19
C LEU A 182 6.26 1.22 -10.63
N SER A 183 6.59 -0.03 -10.99
CA SER A 183 7.02 -0.33 -12.37
C SER A 183 5.90 -0.13 -13.40
N GLN A 184 4.64 -0.39 -13.04
CA GLN A 184 3.50 -0.06 -13.90
C GLN A 184 3.28 1.45 -13.99
N ALA A 185 3.43 2.19 -12.88
CA ALA A 185 3.32 3.65 -12.91
C ALA A 185 4.36 4.28 -13.87
N ASN A 186 5.59 3.73 -13.89
CA ASN A 186 6.61 4.12 -14.86
C ASN A 186 6.20 3.81 -16.31
N ALA A 187 5.74 2.58 -16.58
CA ALA A 187 5.29 2.17 -17.92
C ALA A 187 4.10 3.02 -18.44
N ILE A 188 3.17 3.40 -17.55
CA ILE A 188 2.06 4.30 -17.88
C ILE A 188 2.60 5.69 -18.26
N GLY A 189 3.55 6.24 -17.49
CA GLY A 189 4.17 7.52 -17.82
C GLY A 189 4.88 7.51 -19.17
N LEU A 190 5.54 6.40 -19.52
CA LEU A 190 6.15 6.21 -20.84
C LEU A 190 5.10 6.12 -21.97
N GLY A 191 3.99 5.42 -21.73
CA GLY A 191 2.86 5.35 -22.67
C GLY A 191 2.25 6.73 -22.92
N GLN A 192 1.96 7.49 -21.87
CA GLN A 192 1.46 8.87 -21.98
C GLN A 192 2.42 9.78 -22.74
N LYS A 193 3.73 9.66 -22.52
CA LYS A 193 4.75 10.41 -23.27
C LYS A 193 4.72 10.10 -24.77
N LYS A 194 4.33 8.89 -25.16
CA LYS A 194 4.14 8.48 -26.56
C LYS A 194 2.75 8.83 -27.11
N GLY A 195 1.89 9.47 -26.32
CA GLY A 195 0.57 9.94 -26.74
C GLY A 195 -0.60 9.05 -26.30
N ALA A 196 -0.38 8.03 -25.46
CA ALA A 196 -1.45 7.19 -24.95
C ALA A 196 -2.49 8.01 -24.17
N LYS A 197 -3.75 7.84 -24.53
CA LYS A 197 -4.91 8.38 -23.82
C LYS A 197 -5.18 7.58 -22.54
N THR A 198 -5.93 8.15 -21.61
CA THR A 198 -6.22 7.54 -20.31
C THR A 198 -7.70 7.60 -19.95
N LEU A 199 -8.25 6.43 -19.61
CA LEU A 199 -9.60 6.27 -19.05
C LEU A 199 -9.47 5.71 -17.64
N ILE A 200 -9.89 6.47 -16.64
CA ILE A 200 -9.77 6.10 -15.23
C ILE A 200 -11.16 5.94 -14.62
N ILE A 201 -11.43 4.79 -14.01
CA ILE A 201 -12.65 4.52 -13.25
C ILE A 201 -12.25 4.32 -11.78
N ASP A 202 -12.47 5.35 -10.97
CA ASP A 202 -12.13 5.39 -9.54
C ASP A 202 -13.08 6.37 -8.83
N PRO A 203 -13.64 6.05 -7.65
CA PRO A 203 -14.45 6.98 -6.85
C PRO A 203 -13.70 8.26 -6.45
N ARG A 204 -12.37 8.25 -6.47
CA ARG A 204 -11.52 9.35 -6.01
C ARG A 204 -10.77 9.99 -7.17
N LYS A 205 -10.57 11.30 -7.07
CA LYS A 205 -9.68 12.05 -7.95
C LYS A 205 -8.21 11.76 -7.62
N THR A 206 -7.76 10.54 -7.91
CA THR A 206 -6.34 10.16 -7.80
C THR A 206 -5.48 11.01 -8.75
N PRO A 207 -4.15 11.06 -8.59
CA PRO A 207 -3.31 11.81 -9.54
C PRO A 207 -3.46 11.36 -11.00
N LEU A 208 -3.65 10.05 -11.24
CA LEU A 208 -3.94 9.53 -12.58
C LEU A 208 -5.33 9.96 -13.06
N ALA A 209 -6.34 9.98 -12.19
CA ALA A 209 -7.67 10.48 -12.52
C ALA A 209 -7.69 11.99 -12.80
N ALA A 210 -6.90 12.78 -12.06
CA ALA A 210 -6.83 14.22 -12.22
C ALA A 210 -6.28 14.64 -13.59
N ASN A 211 -5.40 13.82 -14.16
CA ASN A 211 -4.78 14.03 -15.47
C ASN A 211 -5.36 13.11 -16.56
N ALA A 212 -6.51 12.47 -16.30
CA ALA A 212 -7.13 11.55 -17.24
C ALA A 212 -7.83 12.29 -18.39
N ASP A 213 -7.85 11.69 -19.59
CA ASP A 213 -8.69 12.19 -20.68
C ASP A 213 -10.18 12.00 -20.37
N VAL A 214 -10.52 10.89 -19.72
CA VAL A 214 -11.86 10.65 -19.13
C VAL A 214 -11.70 10.03 -17.75
N TRP A 215 -12.33 10.62 -16.75
CA TRP A 215 -12.46 10.07 -15.40
C TRP A 215 -13.93 9.80 -15.09
N LEU A 216 -14.25 8.55 -14.78
CA LEU A 216 -15.57 8.14 -14.30
C LEU A 216 -15.54 8.00 -12.78
N GLN A 217 -16.20 8.91 -12.08
CA GLN A 217 -16.32 8.89 -10.61
C GLN A 217 -17.42 7.90 -10.16
N VAL A 218 -17.11 6.61 -10.26
CA VAL A 218 -18.06 5.54 -9.91
C VAL A 218 -18.40 5.52 -8.41
N THR A 219 -19.67 5.32 -8.08
CA THR A 219 -20.08 5.00 -6.70
C THR A 219 -19.58 3.60 -6.33
N PRO A 220 -18.81 3.42 -5.24
CA PRO A 220 -18.24 2.11 -4.91
C PRO A 220 -19.31 1.03 -4.79
N GLY A 221 -19.09 -0.12 -5.43
CA GLY A 221 -20.04 -1.23 -5.45
C GLY A 221 -20.95 -1.27 -6.67
N THR A 222 -20.98 -0.23 -7.52
CA THR A 222 -21.85 -0.13 -8.70
C THR A 222 -21.12 -0.35 -10.03
N ASP A 223 -19.88 -0.87 -9.97
CA ASP A 223 -19.02 -1.07 -11.14
C ASP A 223 -19.63 -2.05 -12.17
N ASP A 224 -20.45 -3.01 -11.73
CA ASP A 224 -21.21 -3.92 -12.59
C ASP A 224 -22.17 -3.15 -13.52
N VAL A 225 -22.93 -2.19 -12.96
CA VAL A 225 -23.84 -1.33 -13.71
C VAL A 225 -23.09 -0.48 -14.73
N VAL A 226 -21.93 0.06 -14.36
CA VAL A 226 -21.10 0.86 -15.27
C VAL A 226 -20.56 0.02 -16.43
N ALA A 227 -20.07 -1.19 -16.14
CA ALA A 227 -19.59 -2.10 -17.18
C ALA A 227 -20.71 -2.52 -18.14
N MET A 228 -21.90 -2.86 -17.62
CA MET A 228 -23.07 -3.19 -18.44
C MET A 228 -23.55 -1.97 -19.26
N GLY A 229 -23.47 -0.77 -18.71
CA GLY A 229 -23.76 0.48 -19.40
C GLY A 229 -22.80 0.78 -20.55
N LEU A 230 -21.49 0.61 -20.34
CA LEU A 230 -20.51 0.74 -21.40
C LEU A 230 -20.71 -0.31 -22.50
N ILE A 231 -20.99 -1.56 -22.14
CA ILE A 231 -21.35 -2.60 -23.12
C ILE A 231 -22.58 -2.17 -23.92
N ASN A 232 -23.64 -1.69 -23.25
CA ASN A 232 -24.84 -1.19 -23.93
C ASN A 232 -24.50 -0.12 -24.98
N GLN A 233 -23.69 0.88 -24.62
CA GLN A 233 -23.28 1.93 -25.56
C GLN A 233 -22.46 1.39 -26.73
N ILE A 234 -21.52 0.47 -26.48
CA ILE A 234 -20.73 -0.16 -27.54
C ILE A 234 -21.62 -0.96 -28.51
N LEU A 235 -22.63 -1.66 -28.01
CA LEU A 235 -23.55 -2.47 -28.83
C LEU A 235 -24.54 -1.60 -29.63
N GLU A 236 -25.18 -0.62 -29.00
CA GLU A 236 -26.18 0.24 -29.66
C GLU A 236 -25.56 1.10 -30.77
N HIS A 237 -24.34 1.60 -30.56
CA HIS A 237 -23.62 2.40 -31.55
C HIS A 237 -22.75 1.59 -32.52
N LYS A 238 -22.76 0.25 -32.41
CA LYS A 238 -21.95 -0.67 -33.24
C LYS A 238 -20.45 -0.36 -33.19
N PHE A 239 -19.92 0.00 -32.03
CA PHE A 239 -18.51 0.35 -31.81
C PHE A 239 -17.59 -0.87 -31.56
N PHE A 240 -18.11 -2.09 -31.65
CA PHE A 240 -17.36 -3.33 -31.43
C PHE A 240 -16.58 -3.79 -32.69
N ASP A 241 -15.51 -4.56 -32.48
CA ASP A 241 -14.74 -5.24 -33.54
C ASP A 241 -15.55 -6.43 -34.08
N SER A 242 -16.37 -6.19 -35.11
CA SER A 242 -17.27 -7.20 -35.70
C SER A 242 -16.52 -8.45 -36.20
N ASP A 243 -15.33 -8.29 -36.78
CA ASP A 243 -14.51 -9.41 -37.26
C ASP A 243 -14.05 -10.30 -36.10
N PHE A 244 -13.57 -9.67 -35.02
CA PHE A 244 -13.18 -10.41 -33.82
C PHE A 244 -14.37 -11.10 -33.16
N ILE A 245 -15.51 -10.40 -33.05
CA ILE A 245 -16.73 -10.93 -32.44
C ILE A 245 -17.27 -12.15 -33.18
N ARG A 246 -17.32 -12.13 -34.51
CA ARG A 246 -17.82 -13.27 -35.29
C ARG A 246 -16.83 -14.44 -35.35
N CYS A 247 -15.53 -14.16 -35.44
CA CYS A 247 -14.52 -15.21 -35.69
C CYS A 247 -13.83 -15.77 -34.43
N TRP A 248 -13.80 -15.02 -33.32
CA TRP A 248 -12.98 -15.36 -32.15
C TRP A 248 -13.73 -15.39 -30.83
N THR A 249 -15.05 -15.17 -30.85
CA THR A 249 -15.92 -15.32 -29.68
C THR A 249 -17.05 -16.31 -29.95
N ASN A 250 -17.78 -16.71 -28.92
CA ASN A 250 -18.99 -17.52 -29.07
C ASN A 250 -20.26 -16.70 -29.37
N SER A 251 -20.13 -15.41 -29.67
CA SER A 251 -21.22 -14.50 -30.04
C SER A 251 -22.20 -15.01 -31.12
N PRO A 252 -21.75 -15.66 -32.22
CA PRO A 252 -22.67 -16.17 -33.23
C PRO A 252 -23.33 -17.51 -32.86
N PHE A 253 -22.89 -18.18 -31.78
CA PHE A 253 -23.40 -19.50 -31.43
C PHE A 253 -24.85 -19.38 -30.97
N LEU A 254 -25.69 -20.31 -31.40
CA LEU A 254 -27.10 -20.33 -31.04
C LEU A 254 -27.30 -20.92 -29.64
N ILE A 255 -28.08 -20.25 -28.79
CA ILE A 255 -28.52 -20.73 -27.48
C ILE A 255 -29.94 -21.28 -27.62
N ARG A 256 -30.19 -22.44 -27.02
CA ARG A 256 -31.52 -23.04 -26.94
C ARG A 256 -32.38 -22.33 -25.90
N ASN A 257 -33.63 -21.98 -26.24
CA ASN A 257 -34.52 -21.33 -25.28
C ASN A 257 -34.97 -22.25 -24.12
N ASP A 258 -35.01 -23.57 -24.34
CA ASP A 258 -35.51 -24.59 -23.41
C ASP A 258 -34.48 -24.95 -22.33
N THR A 259 -33.25 -25.29 -22.71
CA THR A 259 -32.18 -25.69 -21.78
C THR A 259 -31.21 -24.58 -21.43
N LYS A 260 -31.20 -23.47 -22.19
CA LYS A 260 -30.19 -22.40 -22.14
C LYS A 260 -28.78 -22.86 -22.51
N GLU A 261 -28.62 -24.09 -23.00
CA GLU A 261 -27.34 -24.60 -23.49
C GLU A 261 -27.07 -24.09 -24.92
N LEU A 262 -25.79 -24.07 -25.29
CA LEU A 262 -25.38 -23.78 -26.65
C LEU A 262 -25.79 -24.95 -27.57
N LEU A 263 -26.45 -24.65 -28.68
CA LEU A 263 -26.95 -25.64 -29.64
C LEU A 263 -25.78 -26.38 -30.30
N ARG A 264 -25.88 -27.71 -30.35
CA ARG A 264 -24.90 -28.59 -31.00
C ARG A 264 -25.49 -29.23 -32.25
N ALA A 265 -24.62 -29.60 -33.19
CA ALA A 265 -25.05 -30.26 -34.42
C ALA A 265 -25.79 -31.58 -34.15
N ARG A 266 -25.41 -32.30 -33.08
CA ARG A 266 -26.12 -33.52 -32.63
C ARG A 266 -27.60 -33.29 -32.35
N ASP A 267 -27.99 -32.07 -31.98
CA ASP A 267 -29.36 -31.74 -31.60
C ASP A 267 -30.25 -31.51 -32.82
N CYS A 268 -29.68 -31.14 -33.98
CA CYS A 268 -30.41 -30.62 -35.14
C CYS A 268 -30.71 -31.69 -36.19
N VAL A 269 -31.94 -31.73 -36.72
CA VAL A 269 -32.30 -32.62 -37.85
C VAL A 269 -31.58 -32.21 -39.14
N ALA A 270 -31.48 -30.91 -39.39
CA ALA A 270 -30.97 -30.37 -40.66
C ALA A 270 -29.45 -30.50 -40.84
N LEU A 271 -28.72 -30.97 -39.82
CA LEU A 271 -27.25 -31.03 -39.83
C LEU A 271 -26.77 -32.48 -39.72
N ASP A 272 -26.24 -33.01 -40.82
CA ASP A 272 -25.53 -34.29 -40.85
C ASP A 272 -24.03 -34.04 -41.03
N VAL A 273 -23.29 -34.04 -39.92
CA VAL A 273 -21.87 -33.68 -39.88
C VAL A 273 -21.03 -34.74 -39.19
N LYS A 274 -19.76 -34.84 -39.60
CA LYS A 274 -18.79 -35.80 -39.04
C LYS A 274 -18.51 -35.60 -37.56
N ASP A 275 -18.53 -34.36 -37.06
CA ASP A 275 -18.30 -34.03 -35.65
C ASP A 275 -19.60 -33.43 -35.08
N SER A 276 -20.38 -34.26 -34.41
CA SER A 276 -21.69 -33.89 -33.88
C SER A 276 -21.62 -32.92 -32.69
N GLU A 277 -20.41 -32.67 -32.14
CA GLU A 277 -20.17 -31.70 -31.07
C GLU A 277 -19.85 -30.29 -31.59
N TYR A 278 -19.92 -30.06 -32.90
CA TYR A 278 -19.81 -28.71 -33.44
C TYR A 278 -20.95 -27.81 -32.96
N PHE A 279 -20.60 -26.57 -32.63
CA PHE A 279 -21.54 -25.52 -32.30
C PHE A 279 -22.29 -25.08 -33.55
N VAL A 280 -23.54 -24.68 -33.37
CA VAL A 280 -24.42 -24.28 -34.47
C VAL A 280 -24.54 -22.76 -34.53
N ILE A 281 -24.49 -22.23 -35.75
CA ILE A 281 -24.68 -20.80 -36.08
C ILE A 281 -25.77 -20.68 -37.14
N TRP A 282 -26.27 -19.46 -37.35
CA TRP A 282 -27.10 -19.13 -38.51
C TRP A 282 -26.25 -18.43 -39.57
N ASP A 283 -26.22 -18.98 -40.78
CA ASP A 283 -25.63 -18.31 -41.94
C ASP A 283 -26.70 -17.37 -42.53
N GLN A 284 -26.46 -16.06 -42.44
CA GLN A 284 -27.42 -15.06 -42.88
C GLN A 284 -27.41 -14.85 -44.40
N ASP A 285 -26.35 -15.28 -45.09
CA ASP A 285 -26.23 -15.11 -46.54
C ASP A 285 -26.95 -16.26 -47.26
N GLU A 286 -26.83 -17.48 -46.72
CA GLU A 286 -27.54 -18.68 -47.19
C GLU A 286 -28.90 -18.88 -46.51
N ASN A 287 -29.19 -18.09 -45.47
CA ASN A 287 -30.40 -18.15 -44.65
C ASN A 287 -30.72 -19.56 -44.11
N GLN A 288 -29.70 -20.24 -43.57
CA GLN A 288 -29.80 -21.61 -43.07
C GLN A 288 -28.91 -21.89 -41.85
N LEU A 289 -29.11 -23.06 -41.23
CA LEU A 289 -28.23 -23.54 -40.18
C LEU A 289 -26.88 -23.98 -40.76
N ALA A 290 -25.81 -23.60 -40.08
CA ALA A 290 -24.47 -24.08 -40.38
C ALA A 290 -23.70 -24.44 -39.11
N THR A 291 -22.60 -25.17 -39.27
CA THR A 291 -21.73 -25.56 -38.15
C THR A 291 -20.51 -24.68 -38.05
N TYR A 292 -20.08 -24.44 -36.82
CA TYR A 292 -18.87 -23.67 -36.52
C TYR A 292 -17.72 -24.60 -36.16
N ASN A 293 -16.75 -24.72 -37.07
CA ASN A 293 -15.53 -25.48 -36.82
C ASN A 293 -14.54 -24.68 -35.96
N HIS A 294 -14.68 -24.78 -34.65
CA HIS A 294 -13.81 -24.10 -33.68
C HIS A 294 -12.35 -24.58 -33.69
N LYS A 295 -12.02 -25.67 -34.42
CA LYS A 295 -10.66 -26.23 -34.55
C LYS A 295 -9.90 -25.66 -35.76
N ALA A 296 -10.58 -24.95 -36.67
CA ALA A 296 -10.01 -24.39 -37.89
C ALA A 296 -9.95 -22.86 -37.85
N THR A 297 -9.18 -22.30 -38.80
CA THR A 297 -9.16 -20.86 -39.08
C THR A 297 -10.45 -20.48 -39.78
N ILE A 298 -11.07 -19.40 -39.34
CA ILE A 298 -12.26 -18.82 -39.96
C ILE A 298 -11.84 -17.54 -40.67
N SER A 299 -12.10 -17.47 -41.98
CA SER A 299 -11.78 -16.27 -42.77
C SER A 299 -12.73 -15.13 -42.41
N LYS A 300 -12.32 -13.88 -42.69
CA LYS A 300 -13.19 -12.72 -42.46
C LYS A 300 -14.50 -12.82 -43.26
N THR A 301 -14.41 -13.26 -44.51
CA THR A 301 -15.58 -13.45 -45.39
C THR A 301 -16.54 -14.49 -44.83
N GLN A 302 -16.02 -15.64 -44.37
CA GLN A 302 -16.85 -16.66 -43.74
C GLN A 302 -17.48 -16.15 -42.43
N GLY A 303 -16.70 -15.46 -41.60
CA GLY A 303 -17.21 -14.88 -40.36
C GLY A 303 -18.32 -13.84 -40.60
N ALA A 304 -18.22 -13.07 -41.68
CA ALA A 304 -19.19 -12.03 -42.01
C ALA A 304 -20.62 -12.56 -42.21
N SER A 305 -20.79 -13.81 -42.68
CA SER A 305 -22.10 -14.44 -42.86
C SER A 305 -22.77 -14.89 -41.55
N PHE A 306 -22.01 -15.05 -40.45
CA PHE A 306 -22.54 -15.62 -39.21
C PHE A 306 -23.41 -14.64 -38.44
N ALA A 307 -24.72 -14.84 -38.39
CA ALA A 307 -25.66 -13.91 -37.76
C ALA A 307 -25.35 -13.63 -36.28
N LEU A 308 -25.49 -12.36 -35.89
CA LEU A 308 -25.36 -11.90 -34.49
C LEU A 308 -26.71 -11.54 -33.85
N SER A 309 -27.77 -11.44 -34.64
CA SER A 309 -29.11 -11.06 -34.19
C SER A 309 -30.16 -11.99 -34.80
N GLY A 310 -31.27 -12.20 -34.10
CA GLY A 310 -32.41 -12.96 -34.61
C GLY A 310 -32.91 -14.03 -33.65
N GLN A 311 -34.07 -14.60 -34.01
CA GLN A 311 -34.66 -15.75 -33.37
C GLN A 311 -35.01 -16.77 -34.46
N TYR A 312 -34.55 -17.99 -34.29
CA TYR A 312 -34.65 -19.04 -35.31
C TYR A 312 -35.36 -20.24 -34.71
N THR A 313 -36.40 -20.73 -35.40
CA THR A 313 -37.11 -21.94 -35.02
C THR A 313 -36.40 -23.15 -35.60
N ILE A 314 -35.97 -24.08 -34.74
CA ILE A 314 -35.12 -25.22 -35.12
C ILE A 314 -35.80 -26.52 -34.72
N GLN A 315 -35.88 -27.45 -35.66
CA GLN A 315 -36.36 -28.81 -35.40
C GLN A 315 -35.23 -29.67 -34.82
N LEU A 316 -35.47 -30.21 -33.64
CA LEU A 316 -34.59 -31.14 -32.96
C LEU A 316 -34.75 -32.56 -33.49
N LYS A 317 -33.73 -33.41 -33.32
CA LYS A 317 -33.78 -34.83 -33.72
C LYS A 317 -34.88 -35.65 -33.05
N ASP A 318 -35.39 -35.20 -31.90
CA ASP A 318 -36.53 -35.80 -31.21
C ASP A 318 -37.91 -35.32 -31.73
N GLY A 319 -37.91 -34.51 -32.79
CA GLY A 319 -39.12 -33.98 -33.44
C GLY A 319 -39.65 -32.67 -32.84
N ARG A 320 -39.14 -32.21 -31.70
CA ARG A 320 -39.57 -30.93 -31.09
C ARG A 320 -39.05 -29.72 -31.87
N TYR A 321 -39.80 -28.64 -31.86
CA TYR A 321 -39.34 -27.33 -32.35
C TYR A 321 -38.99 -26.44 -31.17
N ILE A 322 -37.79 -25.88 -31.19
CA ILE A 322 -37.32 -24.91 -30.19
C ILE A 322 -36.96 -23.59 -30.85
N THR A 323 -36.94 -22.51 -30.07
CA THR A 323 -36.42 -21.23 -30.56
C THR A 323 -34.99 -21.06 -30.07
N CYS A 324 -34.12 -20.63 -30.97
CA CYS A 324 -32.72 -20.36 -30.67
C CYS A 324 -32.32 -18.95 -31.09
N SER A 325 -31.41 -18.35 -30.34
CA SER A 325 -30.88 -17.00 -30.62
C SER A 325 -29.36 -16.97 -30.50
N PRO A 326 -28.66 -16.16 -31.29
CA PRO A 326 -27.22 -15.95 -31.10
C PRO A 326 -26.91 -15.42 -29.70
N VAL A 327 -25.78 -15.84 -29.13
CA VAL A 327 -25.25 -15.31 -27.85
C VAL A 327 -25.23 -13.77 -27.83
N PHE A 328 -24.87 -13.15 -28.95
CA PHE A 328 -24.81 -11.70 -29.07
C PHE A 328 -26.18 -11.01 -28.91
N GLU A 329 -27.24 -11.60 -29.45
CA GLU A 329 -28.62 -11.13 -29.28
C GLU A 329 -29.02 -11.17 -27.79
N ILE A 330 -28.68 -12.24 -27.09
CA ILE A 330 -28.97 -12.39 -25.66
C ILE A 330 -28.16 -11.40 -24.82
N LEU A 331 -26.89 -11.15 -25.16
CA LEU A 331 -26.08 -10.10 -24.52
C LEU A 331 -26.73 -8.71 -24.72
N LYS A 332 -27.15 -8.40 -25.95
CA LYS A 332 -27.81 -7.13 -26.26
C LYS A 332 -29.09 -6.94 -25.43
N GLN A 333 -29.89 -8.00 -25.29
CA GLN A 333 -31.10 -8.00 -24.46
C GLN A 333 -30.76 -7.78 -22.97
N ALA A 334 -29.75 -8.48 -22.44
CA ALA A 334 -29.30 -8.30 -21.06
C ALA A 334 -28.81 -6.87 -20.78
N CYS A 335 -28.23 -6.19 -21.77
CA CYS A 335 -27.72 -4.83 -21.60
C CYS A 335 -28.80 -3.75 -21.78
N LYS A 336 -30.02 -4.08 -22.20
CA LYS A 336 -31.04 -3.10 -22.64
C LYS A 336 -31.53 -2.17 -21.52
N GLU A 337 -31.50 -2.62 -20.28
CA GLU A 337 -31.93 -1.84 -19.11
C GLU A 337 -30.87 -0.82 -18.64
N TYR A 338 -29.60 -1.03 -18.99
CA TYR A 338 -28.45 -0.21 -18.59
C TYR A 338 -28.22 0.97 -19.53
N ARG A 339 -29.28 1.76 -19.75
CA ARG A 339 -29.20 3.01 -20.52
C ARG A 339 -28.40 4.06 -19.74
N PRO A 340 -27.82 5.08 -20.41
CA PRO A 340 -27.04 6.12 -19.74
C PRO A 340 -27.75 6.76 -18.54
N GLU A 341 -29.06 6.98 -18.63
CA GLU A 341 -29.86 7.56 -17.55
C GLU A 341 -30.01 6.61 -16.35
N THR A 342 -30.17 5.31 -16.61
CA THR A 342 -30.20 4.27 -15.57
C THR A 342 -28.86 4.17 -14.87
N VAL A 343 -27.77 4.18 -15.64
CA VAL A 343 -26.39 4.12 -15.11
C VAL A 343 -26.11 5.35 -14.25
N GLU A 344 -26.53 6.54 -14.68
CA GLU A 344 -26.37 7.77 -13.90
C GLU A 344 -27.10 7.70 -12.57
N LYS A 345 -28.36 7.23 -12.57
CA LYS A 345 -29.16 7.12 -11.35
C LYS A 345 -28.52 6.20 -10.30
N ILE A 346 -27.92 5.08 -10.73
CA ILE A 346 -27.40 4.06 -9.82
C ILE A 346 -25.95 4.32 -9.43
N SER A 347 -25.09 4.62 -10.41
CA SER A 347 -23.64 4.72 -10.21
C SER A 347 -23.15 6.13 -9.92
N GLY A 348 -23.98 7.15 -10.20
CA GLY A 348 -23.61 8.57 -10.10
C GLY A 348 -22.81 9.11 -11.29
N ILE A 349 -22.39 8.26 -12.23
CA ILE A 349 -21.66 8.69 -13.45
C ILE A 349 -22.61 9.40 -14.40
N LYS A 350 -22.26 10.60 -14.86
CA LYS A 350 -23.14 11.34 -15.76
C LYS A 350 -23.31 10.61 -17.09
N ALA A 351 -24.52 10.62 -17.64
CA ALA A 351 -24.81 9.99 -18.94
C ALA A 351 -23.83 10.44 -20.04
N LYS A 352 -23.48 11.74 -20.04
CA LYS A 352 -22.50 12.32 -20.97
C LYS A 352 -21.08 11.78 -20.77
N GLU A 353 -20.64 11.58 -19.53
CA GLU A 353 -19.31 11.03 -19.21
C GLU A 353 -19.22 9.56 -19.65
N LEU A 354 -20.30 8.78 -19.43
CA LEU A 354 -20.40 7.40 -19.91
C LEU A 354 -20.30 7.33 -21.44
N GLN A 355 -20.99 8.22 -22.15
CA GLN A 355 -20.93 8.32 -23.61
C GLN A 355 -19.53 8.75 -24.10
N GLN A 356 -18.88 9.68 -23.41
CA GLN A 356 -17.50 10.08 -23.72
C GLN A 356 -16.52 8.92 -23.54
N ALA A 357 -16.68 8.12 -22.48
CA ALA A 357 -15.89 6.91 -22.27
C ALA A 357 -16.11 5.88 -23.40
N ALA A 358 -17.36 5.65 -23.81
CA ALA A 358 -17.68 4.75 -24.91
C ALA A 358 -17.06 5.21 -26.24
N LEU A 359 -17.08 6.52 -26.52
CA LEU A 359 -16.44 7.10 -27.70
C LEU A 359 -14.89 7.02 -27.64
N LEU A 360 -14.30 7.22 -26.46
CA LEU A 360 -12.86 7.06 -26.27
C LEU A 360 -12.42 5.61 -26.53
N LEU A 361 -13.20 4.64 -26.02
CA LEU A 361 -12.98 3.22 -26.26
C LEU A 361 -13.10 2.87 -27.76
N SER A 362 -14.12 3.39 -28.46
CA SER A 362 -14.33 3.09 -29.88
C SER A 362 -13.25 3.66 -30.80
N ASN A 363 -12.64 4.78 -30.43
CA ASN A 363 -11.61 5.44 -31.23
C ASN A 363 -10.21 4.84 -31.03
N SER A 364 -10.05 3.88 -30.11
CA SER A 364 -8.75 3.30 -29.75
C SER A 364 -8.57 1.92 -30.37
N LYS A 365 -7.39 1.63 -30.95
CA LYS A 365 -7.12 0.35 -31.62
C LYS A 365 -6.37 -0.64 -30.75
N ALA A 366 -5.53 -0.14 -29.83
CA ALA A 366 -4.77 -0.90 -28.85
C ALA A 366 -5.06 -0.39 -27.44
N ILE A 367 -5.84 -1.16 -26.68
CA ILE A 367 -6.27 -0.80 -25.33
C ILE A 367 -5.54 -1.68 -24.31
N ALA A 368 -4.70 -1.08 -23.47
CA ALA A 368 -4.08 -1.77 -22.34
C ALA A 368 -4.92 -1.49 -21.10
N TYR A 369 -5.57 -2.53 -20.55
CA TYR A 369 -6.42 -2.37 -19.37
C TYR A 369 -5.94 -3.16 -18.16
N HIS A 370 -6.29 -2.66 -16.98
CA HIS A 370 -6.13 -3.41 -15.75
C HIS A 370 -7.24 -3.08 -14.75
N ALA A 371 -7.85 -4.12 -14.21
CA ALA A 371 -8.73 -4.04 -13.05
C ALA A 371 -8.20 -4.91 -11.90
N TRP A 372 -8.40 -4.49 -10.65
CA TRP A 372 -7.90 -5.25 -9.49
C TRP A 372 -8.70 -5.02 -8.19
N THR A 373 -8.04 -4.74 -7.05
CA THR A 373 -8.70 -4.79 -5.73
C THR A 373 -9.86 -3.80 -5.54
N GLY A 374 -9.97 -2.75 -6.35
CA GLY A 374 -11.12 -1.84 -6.30
C GLY A 374 -12.44 -2.48 -6.72
N ILE A 375 -12.39 -3.42 -7.67
CA ILE A 375 -13.54 -4.20 -8.14
C ILE A 375 -13.66 -5.56 -7.42
N ALA A 376 -12.53 -6.12 -6.97
CA ALA A 376 -12.43 -7.49 -6.47
C ALA A 376 -12.89 -7.66 -5.01
N GLN A 377 -13.33 -6.58 -4.35
CA GLN A 377 -13.71 -6.52 -2.94
C GLN A 377 -15.16 -6.03 -2.78
N GLN A 378 -16.05 -6.53 -3.65
CA GLN A 378 -17.44 -6.14 -3.76
C GLN A 378 -18.35 -7.38 -3.76
N LYS A 379 -19.65 -7.19 -3.51
CA LYS A 379 -20.63 -8.27 -3.43
C LYS A 379 -20.84 -9.04 -4.74
N ASN A 380 -20.52 -8.43 -5.89
CA ASN A 380 -20.73 -9.01 -7.22
C ASN A 380 -19.45 -9.02 -8.07
N ALA A 381 -18.30 -9.17 -7.42
CA ALA A 381 -16.99 -8.98 -8.02
C ALA A 381 -16.70 -9.94 -9.19
N THR A 382 -17.20 -11.18 -9.16
CA THR A 382 -16.99 -12.18 -10.23
C THR A 382 -17.71 -11.77 -11.51
N GLN A 383 -18.98 -11.40 -11.43
CA GLN A 383 -19.72 -10.98 -12.61
C GLN A 383 -19.28 -9.59 -13.10
N THR A 384 -18.86 -8.70 -12.19
CA THR A 384 -18.27 -7.40 -12.55
C THR A 384 -17.02 -7.59 -13.41
N GLU A 385 -16.06 -8.43 -12.98
CA GLU A 385 -14.86 -8.70 -13.77
C GLU A 385 -15.20 -9.35 -15.12
N ARG A 386 -16.20 -10.26 -15.16
CA ARG A 386 -16.66 -10.83 -16.44
C ARG A 386 -17.27 -9.77 -17.37
N ALA A 387 -18.03 -8.80 -16.84
CA ALA A 387 -18.55 -7.70 -17.64
C ALA A 387 -17.40 -6.87 -18.24
N ILE A 388 -16.39 -6.53 -17.44
CA ILE A 388 -15.21 -5.78 -17.93
C ILE A 388 -14.43 -6.60 -18.97
N ALA A 389 -14.25 -7.90 -18.76
CA ALA A 389 -13.59 -8.78 -19.73
C ALA A 389 -14.38 -8.88 -21.05
N ILE A 390 -15.71 -8.92 -20.99
CA ILE A 390 -16.58 -8.92 -22.17
C ILE A 390 -16.52 -7.58 -22.89
N LEU A 391 -16.55 -6.45 -22.18
CA LEU A 391 -16.32 -5.12 -22.74
C LEU A 391 -14.99 -5.09 -23.50
N TYR A 392 -13.93 -5.61 -22.89
CA TYR A 392 -12.62 -5.69 -23.52
C TYR A 392 -12.60 -6.61 -24.76
N ALA A 393 -13.33 -7.73 -24.73
CA ALA A 393 -13.48 -8.63 -25.86
C ALA A 393 -14.19 -7.95 -27.06
N LEU A 394 -15.22 -7.14 -26.81
CA LEU A 394 -15.92 -6.34 -27.83
C LEU A 394 -14.98 -5.38 -28.57
N LEU A 395 -13.91 -4.94 -27.93
CA LEU A 395 -12.93 -4.00 -28.49
C LEU A 395 -11.74 -4.70 -29.17
N GLY A 396 -11.69 -6.03 -29.15
CA GLY A 396 -10.74 -6.83 -29.92
C GLY A 396 -9.25 -6.60 -29.60
N SER A 397 -8.90 -6.03 -28.44
CA SER A 397 -7.51 -5.65 -28.11
C SER A 397 -6.66 -6.78 -27.50
N PHE A 398 -7.26 -7.93 -27.18
CA PHE A 398 -6.58 -9.05 -26.53
C PHE A 398 -5.37 -9.56 -27.31
N ASP A 399 -4.23 -9.65 -26.61
CA ASP A 399 -2.94 -10.13 -27.10
C ASP A 399 -2.40 -9.39 -28.34
N LYS A 400 -2.83 -8.14 -28.56
CA LYS A 400 -2.22 -7.20 -29.51
C LYS A 400 -1.11 -6.38 -28.84
N GLN A 401 -0.14 -5.88 -29.60
CA GLN A 401 0.80 -4.88 -29.10
C GLN A 401 0.02 -3.63 -28.64
N GLY A 402 0.38 -3.08 -27.48
CA GLY A 402 -0.39 -2.02 -26.82
C GLY A 402 -1.68 -2.49 -26.14
N GLY A 403 -1.99 -3.79 -26.18
CA GLY A 403 -3.08 -4.42 -25.41
C GLY A 403 -2.57 -5.26 -24.24
N ASN A 404 -3.44 -6.08 -23.66
CA ASN A 404 -3.03 -7.09 -22.68
C ASN A 404 -2.34 -8.29 -23.37
N ARG A 405 -1.03 -8.46 -23.13
CA ARG A 405 -0.13 -9.42 -23.79
C ARG A 405 0.04 -10.72 -23.03
N GLN A 406 0.00 -11.85 -23.73
CA GLN A 406 0.40 -13.16 -23.20
C GLN A 406 1.88 -13.43 -23.47
N TYR A 407 2.75 -12.94 -22.58
CA TYR A 407 4.17 -13.19 -22.72
C TYR A 407 4.54 -14.66 -22.55
N ILE A 408 5.42 -15.12 -23.44
CA ILE A 408 6.08 -16.43 -23.35
C ILE A 408 6.95 -16.43 -22.10
N GLN A 409 6.71 -17.40 -21.21
CA GLN A 409 7.44 -17.56 -19.96
C GLN A 409 8.74 -18.36 -20.18
N LEU A 410 9.73 -18.12 -19.31
CA LEU A 410 10.96 -18.90 -19.29
C LEU A 410 10.67 -20.40 -19.09
N PRO A 411 11.31 -21.31 -19.85
CA PRO A 411 11.17 -22.74 -19.64
C PRO A 411 11.85 -23.14 -18.33
N LEU A 412 11.06 -23.49 -17.31
CA LEU A 412 11.54 -23.92 -16.00
C LEU A 412 10.87 -25.24 -15.61
N ASN A 413 11.59 -26.07 -14.86
CA ASN A 413 10.93 -27.20 -14.18
C ASN A 413 10.11 -26.62 -13.01
N LYS A 414 8.79 -26.80 -13.08
CA LYS A 414 7.87 -26.30 -12.05
C LYS A 414 7.95 -27.16 -10.79
N ILE A 415 7.85 -26.52 -9.63
CA ILE A 415 7.57 -27.21 -8.37
C ILE A 415 6.06 -27.49 -8.35
N ASP A 416 5.63 -28.62 -8.90
CA ASP A 416 4.22 -28.96 -8.93
C ASP A 416 3.74 -29.42 -7.55
N SER A 417 2.82 -28.66 -6.96
CA SER A 417 2.22 -28.98 -5.67
C SER A 417 0.80 -29.56 -5.81
N LYS A 418 0.08 -29.24 -6.90
CA LYS A 418 -1.36 -29.56 -7.03
C LYS A 418 -1.63 -31.03 -7.31
N THR A 419 -0.68 -31.74 -7.92
CA THR A 419 -0.77 -33.19 -8.19
C THR A 419 -0.52 -34.05 -6.96
N LEU A 420 0.01 -33.48 -5.87
CA LEU A 420 0.33 -34.21 -4.64
C LEU A 420 -0.90 -34.61 -3.81
N LEU A 421 -2.01 -33.89 -3.94
CA LEU A 421 -3.26 -34.21 -3.26
C LEU A 421 -4.11 -35.19 -4.09
N SER A 422 -4.62 -36.24 -3.43
CA SER A 422 -5.64 -37.12 -4.00
C SER A 422 -6.95 -36.36 -4.25
N LEU A 423 -7.80 -36.88 -5.14
CA LEU A 423 -9.11 -36.28 -5.41
C LEU A 423 -9.99 -36.22 -4.16
N ASP A 424 -9.98 -37.28 -3.33
CA ASP A 424 -10.71 -37.32 -2.06
C ASP A 424 -10.26 -36.21 -1.12
N GLN A 425 -8.96 -35.94 -1.06
CA GLN A 425 -8.44 -34.89 -0.20
C GLN A 425 -8.79 -33.50 -0.74
N LYS A 426 -8.73 -33.28 -2.06
CA LYS A 426 -9.20 -32.03 -2.68
C LYS A 426 -10.67 -31.76 -2.40
N ASN A 427 -11.52 -32.80 -2.43
CA ASN A 427 -12.95 -32.70 -2.17
C ASN A 427 -13.30 -32.31 -0.72
N LYS A 428 -12.33 -32.36 0.20
CA LYS A 428 -12.49 -31.90 1.59
C LYS A 428 -12.17 -30.41 1.78
N ALA A 429 -11.69 -29.70 0.77
CA ALA A 429 -11.40 -28.27 0.87
C ALA A 429 -12.62 -27.50 1.41
N LEU A 430 -12.40 -26.70 2.45
CA LEU A 430 -13.47 -25.92 3.08
C LEU A 430 -14.11 -24.94 2.07
N GLY A 431 -15.45 -24.90 2.03
CA GLY A 431 -16.21 -24.03 1.14
C GLY A 431 -16.41 -24.54 -0.29
N LEU A 432 -15.77 -25.65 -0.70
CA LEU A 432 -15.87 -26.18 -2.07
C LEU A 432 -17.30 -26.55 -2.47
N LYS A 433 -18.05 -27.24 -1.58
CA LYS A 433 -19.44 -27.63 -1.87
C LYS A 433 -20.38 -26.44 -2.01
N GLU A 434 -20.15 -25.38 -1.24
CA GLU A 434 -20.94 -24.15 -1.31
C GLU A 434 -20.62 -23.36 -2.60
N ARG A 435 -19.36 -23.36 -3.03
CA ARG A 435 -18.86 -22.59 -4.16
C ARG A 435 -17.97 -23.47 -5.06
N PRO A 436 -18.58 -24.33 -5.90
CA PRO A 436 -17.83 -25.32 -6.70
C PRO A 436 -16.86 -24.71 -7.71
N LEU A 437 -17.08 -23.46 -8.10
CA LEU A 437 -16.20 -22.71 -9.00
C LEU A 437 -15.36 -21.65 -8.28
N GLY A 438 -15.45 -21.55 -6.95
CA GLY A 438 -14.73 -20.54 -6.16
C GLY A 438 -13.29 -20.94 -5.82
N PRO A 439 -12.61 -20.16 -4.96
CA PRO A 439 -11.24 -20.38 -4.51
C PRO A 439 -10.89 -21.80 -4.10
N ALA A 440 -11.81 -22.49 -3.42
CA ALA A 440 -11.59 -23.83 -2.93
C ALA A 440 -11.38 -24.85 -4.06
N SER A 441 -11.92 -24.60 -5.26
CA SER A 441 -11.68 -25.42 -6.46
C SER A 441 -10.22 -25.39 -6.91
N GLN A 442 -9.47 -24.36 -6.49
CA GLN A 442 -8.06 -24.16 -6.82
C GLN A 442 -7.12 -24.50 -5.66
N GLY A 443 -7.64 -24.93 -4.51
CA GLY A 443 -6.87 -25.29 -3.32
C GLY A 443 -6.74 -24.18 -2.26
N TRP A 444 -7.48 -23.07 -2.39
CA TRP A 444 -7.47 -21.99 -1.40
C TRP A 444 -8.83 -21.81 -0.72
N VAL A 445 -8.86 -21.80 0.61
CA VAL A 445 -10.08 -21.67 1.41
C VAL A 445 -10.19 -20.26 2.00
N SER A 446 -11.40 -19.82 2.31
CA SER A 446 -11.62 -18.50 2.92
C SER A 446 -11.36 -18.51 4.42
N SER A 447 -10.98 -17.35 4.99
CA SER A 447 -10.78 -17.24 6.44
C SER A 447 -12.05 -17.51 7.23
N ARG A 448 -13.22 -17.08 6.73
CA ARG A 448 -14.52 -17.34 7.38
C ARG A 448 -14.82 -18.83 7.47
N HIS A 449 -14.55 -19.61 6.41
CA HIS A 449 -14.73 -21.06 6.46
C HIS A 449 -13.79 -21.72 7.47
N VAL A 450 -12.54 -21.26 7.58
CA VAL A 450 -11.61 -21.74 8.62
C VAL A 450 -12.13 -21.39 10.02
N TYR A 451 -12.61 -20.17 10.24
CA TYR A 451 -13.15 -19.77 11.55
C TYR A 451 -14.34 -20.64 11.98
N LYS A 452 -15.28 -20.88 11.07
CA LYS A 452 -16.43 -21.76 11.32
C LYS A 452 -16.01 -23.21 11.55
N ALA A 453 -15.01 -23.71 10.83
CA ALA A 453 -14.51 -25.05 11.04
C ALA A 453 -13.79 -25.20 12.40
N ILE A 454 -13.21 -24.13 12.94
CA ILE A 454 -12.64 -24.13 14.30
C ILE A 454 -13.74 -24.05 15.36
N THR A 455 -14.66 -23.09 15.24
CA THR A 455 -15.65 -22.75 16.28
C THR A 455 -16.91 -23.63 16.25
N GLU A 456 -17.37 -24.02 15.07
CA GLU A 456 -18.60 -24.80 14.87
C GLU A 456 -18.34 -26.25 14.45
N ALA A 457 -17.09 -26.63 14.19
CA ALA A 457 -16.70 -27.94 13.64
C ALA A 457 -17.41 -28.31 12.32
N LYS A 458 -17.75 -27.32 11.48
CA LYS A 458 -18.41 -27.52 10.19
C LYS A 458 -17.48 -27.21 9.00
N PRO A 459 -17.42 -28.07 7.98
CA PRO A 459 -17.99 -29.42 7.90
C PRO A 459 -17.26 -30.45 8.79
N TYR A 460 -16.09 -30.10 9.32
CA TYR A 460 -15.33 -30.86 10.30
C TYR A 460 -14.48 -29.90 11.14
N LYS A 461 -13.93 -30.39 12.26
CA LYS A 461 -13.14 -29.57 13.20
C LYS A 461 -11.73 -29.31 12.69
N ILE A 462 -11.34 -28.03 12.57
CA ILE A 462 -9.94 -27.64 12.45
C ILE A 462 -9.32 -27.59 13.85
N ARG A 463 -8.28 -28.39 14.06
CA ARG A 463 -7.54 -28.51 15.33
C ARG A 463 -6.21 -27.76 15.29
N GLY A 464 -5.57 -27.71 14.12
CA GLY A 464 -4.29 -27.03 13.93
C GLY A 464 -4.39 -25.83 13.00
N LEU A 465 -3.67 -24.76 13.33
CA LEU A 465 -3.41 -23.64 12.42
C LEU A 465 -1.90 -23.40 12.33
N PHE A 466 -1.34 -23.35 11.12
CA PHE A 466 0.03 -22.91 10.89
C PHE A 466 0.00 -21.70 9.96
N ALA A 467 0.42 -20.53 10.46
CA ALA A 467 0.38 -19.27 9.76
C ALA A 467 1.78 -18.80 9.30
N PHE A 468 1.92 -18.47 8.02
CA PHE A 468 3.09 -17.83 7.42
C PHE A 468 2.78 -16.35 7.15
N GLY A 469 3.11 -15.46 8.11
CA GLY A 469 2.94 -14.00 8.02
C GLY A 469 1.50 -13.50 7.87
N SER A 470 0.49 -14.36 8.05
CA SER A 470 -0.91 -14.02 7.82
C SER A 470 -1.51 -13.27 9.02
N ASN A 471 -2.14 -12.11 8.81
CA ASN A 471 -2.77 -11.34 9.89
C ASN A 471 -4.28 -11.12 9.62
N PRO A 472 -5.09 -12.21 9.61
CA PRO A 472 -6.45 -12.15 9.09
C PRO A 472 -7.39 -11.23 9.90
N LEU A 473 -7.11 -10.97 11.19
CA LEU A 473 -7.88 -10.01 11.99
C LEU A 473 -7.84 -8.55 11.47
N LEU A 474 -6.87 -8.23 10.59
CA LEU A 474 -6.73 -6.91 9.95
C LEU A 474 -6.81 -6.95 8.42
N SER A 475 -7.10 -8.11 7.83
CA SER A 475 -7.20 -8.25 6.38
C SER A 475 -8.50 -8.88 5.90
N GLN A 476 -9.29 -9.48 6.80
CA GLN A 476 -10.56 -10.15 6.50
C GLN A 476 -11.70 -9.56 7.33
N GLY A 477 -12.95 -9.77 6.89
CA GLY A 477 -14.13 -9.41 7.68
C GLY A 477 -14.36 -10.38 8.86
N ASP A 478 -15.40 -10.10 9.65
CA ASP A 478 -15.83 -10.95 10.78
C ASP A 478 -14.74 -11.14 11.87
N VAL A 479 -14.14 -10.02 12.29
CA VAL A 479 -12.98 -10.00 13.21
C VAL A 479 -13.29 -10.68 14.56
N GLU A 480 -14.49 -10.51 15.11
CA GLU A 480 -14.94 -11.13 16.36
C GLU A 480 -14.93 -12.65 16.26
N LEU A 481 -15.46 -13.18 15.16
CA LEU A 481 -15.46 -14.61 14.87
C LEU A 481 -14.02 -15.12 14.71
N GLY A 482 -13.15 -14.33 14.07
CA GLY A 482 -11.73 -14.64 13.95
C GLY A 482 -11.01 -14.68 15.30
N ILE A 483 -11.29 -13.75 16.20
CA ILE A 483 -10.74 -13.75 17.57
C ILE A 483 -11.19 -15.00 18.32
N GLU A 484 -12.47 -15.34 18.23
CA GLU A 484 -13.00 -16.52 18.91
C GLU A 484 -12.38 -17.82 18.38
N ALA A 485 -12.25 -17.93 17.05
CA ALA A 485 -11.56 -19.06 16.43
C ALA A 485 -10.10 -19.18 16.91
N LEU A 486 -9.35 -18.07 16.94
CA LEU A 486 -7.95 -18.07 17.37
C LEU A 486 -7.79 -18.39 18.86
N LYS A 487 -8.76 -18.06 19.71
CA LYS A 487 -8.78 -18.48 21.12
C LYS A 487 -9.04 -19.99 21.28
N GLN A 488 -9.88 -20.57 20.42
CA GLN A 488 -10.34 -21.96 20.53
C GLN A 488 -9.47 -23.00 19.81
N VAL A 489 -8.69 -22.60 18.80
CA VAL A 489 -7.86 -23.56 18.03
C VAL A 489 -6.90 -24.31 18.97
N GLU A 490 -6.83 -25.64 18.83
CA GLU A 490 -6.08 -26.50 19.77
C GLU A 490 -4.57 -26.26 19.70
N PHE A 491 -4.02 -26.05 18.49
CA PHE A 491 -2.61 -25.75 18.30
C PHE A 491 -2.40 -24.73 17.19
N HIS A 492 -1.67 -23.64 17.48
CA HIS A 492 -1.39 -22.56 16.54
C HIS A 492 0.11 -22.23 16.51
N VAL A 493 0.69 -22.25 15.30
CA VAL A 493 2.05 -21.80 15.02
C VAL A 493 1.98 -20.58 14.12
N HIS A 494 2.78 -19.57 14.39
CA HIS A 494 2.82 -18.36 13.57
C HIS A 494 4.26 -17.94 13.28
N CYS A 495 4.56 -17.69 12.00
CA CYS A 495 5.81 -17.15 11.50
C CYS A 495 5.65 -15.66 11.20
N ASP A 496 6.46 -14.78 11.81
CA ASP A 496 6.37 -13.33 11.55
C ASP A 496 7.69 -12.58 11.86
N LEU A 497 7.74 -11.31 11.43
CA LEU A 497 8.79 -10.36 11.84
C LEU A 497 8.48 -9.72 13.19
N PHE A 498 7.20 -9.56 13.52
CA PHE A 498 6.70 -8.86 14.72
C PHE A 498 5.54 -9.63 15.34
N GLU A 499 5.27 -9.42 16.63
CA GLU A 499 4.04 -9.93 17.22
C GLU A 499 2.85 -9.14 16.67
N THR A 500 2.02 -9.78 15.84
CA THR A 500 0.82 -9.19 15.23
C THR A 500 -0.44 -9.49 16.05
N PRO A 501 -1.56 -8.79 15.80
CA PRO A 501 -2.82 -9.10 16.49
C PRO A 501 -3.28 -10.55 16.31
N SER A 502 -2.96 -11.18 15.17
CA SER A 502 -3.28 -12.59 14.94
C SER A 502 -2.25 -13.53 15.58
N SER A 503 -0.94 -13.21 15.49
CA SER A 503 0.12 -14.05 16.05
C SER A 503 0.10 -14.07 17.58
N ARG A 504 -0.50 -13.06 18.23
CA ARG A 504 -0.68 -13.02 19.68
C ARG A 504 -1.33 -14.31 20.20
N TYR A 505 -2.22 -14.96 19.44
CA TYR A 505 -2.90 -16.19 19.84
C TYR A 505 -2.12 -17.48 19.56
N ALA A 506 -0.89 -17.39 19.05
CA ALA A 506 -0.06 -18.55 18.76
C ALA A 506 0.43 -19.24 20.04
N ASP A 507 0.62 -20.56 19.96
CA ASP A 507 1.30 -21.35 20.97
C ASP A 507 2.81 -21.30 20.76
N ILE A 508 3.24 -21.27 19.48
CA ILE A 508 4.64 -21.10 19.07
C ILE A 508 4.75 -19.94 18.06
N LEU A 509 5.64 -19.00 18.34
CA LEU A 509 5.96 -17.86 17.47
C LEU A 509 7.39 -18.02 16.93
N LEU A 510 7.52 -18.06 15.60
CA LEU A 510 8.79 -18.32 14.91
C LEU A 510 9.34 -17.04 14.25
N PRO A 511 10.62 -16.72 14.44
CA PRO A 511 11.25 -15.51 13.89
C PRO A 511 11.58 -15.67 12.41
N ILE A 512 11.01 -14.82 11.56
CA ILE A 512 11.34 -14.78 10.13
C ILE A 512 12.44 -13.76 9.83
N ASN A 513 13.29 -14.06 8.86
CA ASN A 513 14.27 -13.11 8.35
C ASN A 513 13.69 -12.22 7.24
N THR A 514 14.23 -11.02 7.09
CA THR A 514 13.87 -10.07 6.04
C THR A 514 14.46 -10.51 4.69
N PRO A 515 13.98 -9.97 3.55
CA PRO A 515 14.52 -10.29 2.22
C PRO A 515 16.04 -10.16 2.05
N TRP A 516 16.66 -9.23 2.81
CA TRP A 516 18.08 -8.90 2.73
C TRP A 516 18.96 -9.88 3.50
N GLU A 517 18.37 -10.69 4.38
CA GLU A 517 19.05 -11.65 5.24
C GLU A 517 19.16 -13.06 4.60
N ARG A 518 18.67 -13.24 3.36
CA ARG A 518 18.65 -14.53 2.65
C ARG A 518 18.86 -14.40 1.15
N GLU A 519 19.27 -15.50 0.51
CA GLU A 519 19.20 -15.63 -0.94
C GLU A 519 17.78 -15.92 -1.42
N ALA A 520 17.44 -15.46 -2.63
CA ALA A 520 16.15 -15.78 -3.26
C ALA A 520 16.24 -15.81 -4.79
N LEU A 521 15.78 -16.90 -5.41
CA LEU A 521 15.75 -17.04 -6.87
C LEU A 521 14.47 -16.42 -7.45
N LYS A 522 14.62 -15.56 -8.45
CA LYS A 522 13.51 -15.08 -9.28
C LYS A 522 13.81 -15.28 -10.76
N ALA A 523 12.97 -16.07 -11.41
CA ALA A 523 12.95 -16.21 -12.86
C ALA A 523 11.68 -15.55 -13.42
N GLY A 524 11.87 -14.56 -14.29
CA GLY A 524 10.84 -13.75 -14.92
C GLY A 524 10.23 -12.70 -13.99
N PHE A 525 10.25 -11.44 -14.41
CA PHE A 525 9.62 -10.30 -13.76
C PHE A 525 8.37 -9.85 -14.55
N GLU A 526 7.47 -9.12 -13.89
CA GLU A 526 6.10 -8.88 -14.37
C GLU A 526 5.90 -7.41 -14.78
N ILE A 527 6.39 -7.02 -15.97
CA ILE A 527 6.08 -5.69 -16.55
C ILE A 527 6.13 -5.66 -18.08
N ASN A 528 7.19 -6.16 -18.70
CA ASN A 528 7.41 -6.09 -20.14
C ASN A 528 8.27 -7.27 -20.64
N GLU A 529 8.59 -7.29 -21.94
CA GLU A 529 9.34 -8.37 -22.61
C GLU A 529 10.75 -8.58 -22.03
N GLN A 530 11.45 -7.49 -21.67
CA GLN A 530 12.77 -7.59 -21.04
C GLN A 530 12.69 -8.18 -19.63
N ALA A 531 11.67 -7.81 -18.87
CA ALA A 531 11.48 -8.27 -17.51
C ALA A 531 11.15 -9.77 -17.44
N VAL A 532 10.25 -10.27 -18.30
CA VAL A 532 9.86 -11.70 -18.30
C VAL A 532 11.02 -12.63 -18.67
N SER A 533 12.02 -12.14 -19.40
CA SER A 533 13.18 -12.95 -19.80
C SER A 533 14.36 -12.90 -18.81
N HIS A 534 14.23 -12.14 -17.73
CA HIS A 534 15.31 -11.94 -16.76
C HIS A 534 15.29 -12.98 -15.62
N VAL A 535 16.44 -13.55 -15.28
CA VAL A 535 16.63 -14.50 -14.17
C VAL A 535 17.68 -13.96 -13.22
N GLN A 536 17.34 -13.80 -11.94
CA GLN A 536 18.25 -13.26 -10.94
C GLN A 536 18.19 -14.06 -9.63
N LEU A 537 19.36 -14.36 -9.07
CA LEU A 537 19.48 -14.78 -7.68
C LEU A 537 19.77 -13.53 -6.85
N ARG A 538 18.84 -13.12 -5.97
CA ARG A 538 19.14 -12.10 -4.97
C ARG A 538 20.14 -12.68 -4.00
N GLN A 539 21.25 -11.97 -3.81
CA GLN A 539 22.28 -12.33 -2.84
C GLN A 539 21.78 -12.12 -1.40
N GLN A 540 22.36 -12.85 -0.45
CA GLN A 540 22.28 -12.49 0.95
C GLN A 540 23.08 -11.20 1.16
N MET A 541 22.39 -10.10 1.46
CA MET A 541 23.01 -8.78 1.58
C MET A 541 23.73 -8.65 2.92
N ILE A 542 23.09 -9.14 3.98
CA ILE A 542 23.61 -9.20 5.35
C ILE A 542 23.32 -10.58 5.96
N PRO A 543 24.07 -11.02 6.99
CA PRO A 543 23.71 -12.21 7.76
C PRO A 543 22.34 -12.08 8.44
N SER A 544 21.65 -13.20 8.68
CA SER A 544 20.44 -13.21 9.52
C SER A 544 20.74 -12.66 10.91
N LEU A 545 19.87 -11.76 11.40
CA LEU A 545 19.92 -11.29 12.78
C LEU A 545 19.32 -12.35 13.73
N GLY A 546 19.98 -12.52 14.88
CA GLY A 546 19.62 -13.52 15.88
C GLY A 546 19.60 -14.93 15.31
N GLU A 547 18.52 -15.65 15.57
CA GLU A 547 18.29 -17.00 15.04
C GLU A 547 17.17 -17.00 13.97
N SER A 548 16.85 -15.86 13.37
CA SER A 548 15.79 -15.76 12.37
C SER A 548 16.07 -16.60 11.11
N LYS A 549 15.01 -17.19 10.52
CA LYS A 549 15.09 -18.07 9.33
C LYS A 549 14.12 -17.64 8.24
N SER A 550 14.39 -18.03 7.01
CA SER A 550 13.40 -17.88 5.94
C SER A 550 12.25 -18.89 6.09
N ASP A 551 11.07 -18.55 5.57
CA ASP A 551 9.95 -19.51 5.54
C ASP A 551 10.32 -20.79 4.78
N THR A 552 11.15 -20.67 3.72
CA THR A 552 11.70 -21.81 2.98
C THR A 552 12.52 -22.73 3.88
N GLU A 553 13.45 -22.21 4.68
CA GLU A 553 14.24 -23.04 5.62
C GLU A 553 13.34 -23.75 6.63
N ILE A 554 12.32 -23.08 7.15
CA ILE A 554 11.38 -23.65 8.12
C ILE A 554 10.63 -24.83 7.51
N VAL A 555 10.11 -24.71 6.28
CA VAL A 555 9.39 -25.83 5.65
C VAL A 555 10.31 -27.01 5.34
N PHE A 556 11.59 -26.78 5.01
CA PHE A 556 12.57 -27.87 4.87
C PHE A 556 12.85 -28.59 6.20
N LEU A 557 13.01 -27.84 7.30
CA LEU A 557 13.19 -28.41 8.64
C LEU A 557 11.97 -29.26 9.05
N LEU A 558 10.76 -28.73 8.82
CA LEU A 558 9.51 -29.42 9.13
C LEU A 558 9.29 -30.65 8.25
N ALA A 559 9.56 -30.56 6.95
CA ALA A 559 9.44 -31.69 6.03
C ALA A 559 10.34 -32.86 6.45
N LYS A 560 11.57 -32.56 6.86
CA LYS A 560 12.52 -33.54 7.40
C LYS A 560 12.01 -34.15 8.71
N ALA A 561 11.56 -33.33 9.66
CA ALA A 561 11.06 -33.79 10.95
C ALA A 561 9.78 -34.66 10.82
N LEU A 562 8.89 -34.31 9.90
CA LEU A 562 7.67 -35.07 9.57
C LEU A 562 7.94 -36.29 8.66
N LYS A 563 9.18 -36.50 8.23
CA LYS A 563 9.59 -37.59 7.33
C LYS A 563 8.76 -37.65 6.04
N LEU A 564 8.48 -36.48 5.45
CA LEU A 564 7.72 -36.41 4.21
C LEU A 564 8.51 -37.06 3.06
N LYS A 565 7.90 -38.05 2.39
CA LYS A 565 8.52 -38.77 1.26
C LYS A 565 8.29 -37.98 -0.03
N ASN A 566 9.20 -37.05 -0.35
CA ASN A 566 9.12 -36.23 -1.55
C ASN A 566 10.53 -35.86 -2.05
N GLU A 567 10.77 -35.98 -3.36
CA GLU A 567 12.05 -35.67 -4.01
C GLU A 567 12.54 -34.22 -3.83
N VAL A 568 11.63 -33.28 -3.58
CA VAL A 568 11.98 -31.86 -3.40
C VAL A 568 12.66 -31.62 -2.06
N PHE A 569 12.14 -32.21 -0.98
CA PHE A 569 12.66 -32.03 0.38
C PHE A 569 13.74 -33.06 0.77
N SER A 570 14.04 -34.02 -0.10
CA SER A 570 15.12 -34.99 0.11
C SER A 570 16.52 -34.43 -0.16
N SER A 571 16.63 -33.27 -0.81
CA SER A 571 17.89 -32.56 -1.07
C SER A 571 17.92 -31.19 -0.38
N ASP A 572 19.06 -30.50 -0.44
CA ASP A 572 19.15 -29.09 -0.04
C ASP A 572 18.48 -28.14 -1.05
N LEU A 573 18.26 -26.89 -0.64
CA LEU A 573 17.57 -25.87 -1.43
C LEU A 573 18.30 -25.50 -2.73
N GLU A 574 19.64 -25.47 -2.71
CA GLU A 574 20.43 -25.15 -3.90
C GLU A 574 20.27 -26.25 -4.97
N THR A 575 20.29 -27.51 -4.56
CA THR A 575 20.00 -28.65 -5.44
C THR A 575 18.60 -28.54 -6.06
N ALA A 576 17.59 -28.12 -5.28
CA ALA A 576 16.24 -27.94 -5.79
C ALA A 576 16.14 -26.78 -6.79
N TRP A 577 16.77 -25.63 -6.52
CA TRP A 577 16.87 -24.53 -7.49
C TRP A 577 17.61 -24.94 -8.78
N ASN A 578 18.69 -25.71 -8.68
CA ASN A 578 19.42 -26.21 -9.85
C ASN A 578 18.54 -27.13 -10.71
N LYS A 579 17.69 -27.96 -10.10
CA LYS A 579 16.68 -28.73 -10.84
C LYS A 579 15.68 -27.83 -11.56
N MET A 580 15.20 -26.76 -10.94
CA MET A 580 14.27 -25.79 -11.56
C MET A 580 14.90 -25.14 -12.81
N LEU A 581 16.17 -24.72 -12.68
CA LEU A 581 16.92 -23.97 -13.69
C LEU A 581 17.49 -24.82 -14.83
N LYS A 582 17.46 -26.15 -14.70
CA LYS A 582 18.03 -27.10 -15.67
C LYS A 582 17.62 -26.82 -17.14
N PRO A 583 16.35 -26.53 -17.48
CA PRO A 583 15.97 -26.29 -18.88
C PRO A 583 16.58 -25.01 -19.48
N LEU A 584 16.97 -24.04 -18.65
CA LEU A 584 17.68 -22.83 -19.08
C LEU A 584 19.20 -23.04 -19.19
N GLN A 585 19.70 -24.23 -18.88
CA GLN A 585 21.13 -24.52 -18.75
C GLN A 585 21.82 -23.58 -17.75
N LEU A 586 21.13 -23.28 -16.65
CA LEU A 586 21.62 -22.46 -15.54
C LEU A 586 21.76 -23.28 -14.26
N ASN A 587 22.57 -22.75 -13.35
CA ASN A 587 22.66 -23.19 -11.97
C ASN A 587 22.97 -21.99 -11.06
N ILE A 588 22.80 -22.19 -9.75
CA ILE A 588 23.00 -21.18 -8.72
C ILE A 588 24.44 -20.68 -8.68
N LYS A 589 25.44 -21.56 -8.86
CA LYS A 589 26.85 -21.19 -8.94
C LYS A 589 27.14 -20.16 -10.05
N LYS A 590 26.46 -20.28 -11.20
CA LYS A 590 26.56 -19.30 -12.29
C LYS A 590 25.87 -17.99 -11.89
N LEU A 591 24.67 -18.03 -11.34
CA LEU A 591 23.94 -16.81 -10.93
C LEU A 591 24.68 -16.01 -9.84
N ARG A 592 25.37 -16.67 -8.89
CA ARG A 592 26.22 -15.96 -7.90
C ARG A 592 27.38 -15.17 -8.54
N LYS A 593 27.86 -15.57 -9.74
CA LYS A 593 28.88 -14.82 -10.49
C LYS A 593 28.33 -13.62 -11.26
N TYR A 594 27.01 -13.58 -11.49
CA TYR A 594 26.29 -12.53 -12.22
C TYR A 594 25.15 -11.99 -11.34
N PRO A 595 25.47 -11.28 -10.25
CA PRO A 595 24.48 -10.81 -9.27
C PRO A 595 23.44 -9.84 -9.85
N GLU A 596 23.75 -9.18 -10.97
CA GLU A 596 22.82 -8.39 -11.78
C GLU A 596 21.74 -9.24 -12.48
N GLY A 597 21.90 -10.56 -12.53
CA GLY A 597 21.01 -11.48 -13.23
C GLY A 597 21.39 -11.68 -14.70
N ILE A 598 20.70 -12.60 -15.37
CA ILE A 598 20.94 -12.99 -16.76
C ILE A 598 19.64 -12.84 -17.54
N ALA A 599 19.67 -12.09 -18.64
CA ALA A 599 18.56 -11.97 -19.57
C ALA A 599 18.64 -13.04 -20.67
N TYR A 600 17.49 -13.61 -21.05
CA TYR A 600 17.36 -14.59 -22.13
C TYR A 600 16.71 -13.99 -23.37
N SER A 601 17.09 -14.49 -24.54
CA SER A 601 16.32 -14.20 -25.76
C SER A 601 15.05 -15.05 -25.76
N LEU A 602 13.91 -14.38 -25.61
CA LEU A 602 12.57 -14.98 -25.68
C LEU A 602 11.74 -14.18 -26.70
N PRO A 603 11.76 -14.53 -28.00
CA PRO A 603 10.99 -13.84 -29.01
C PRO A 603 9.50 -13.87 -28.67
N GLN A 604 8.95 -12.72 -28.31
CA GLN A 604 7.56 -12.60 -27.94
C GLN A 604 6.67 -12.60 -29.18
N GLN A 605 5.44 -13.05 -29.01
CA GLN A 605 4.45 -13.16 -30.08
C GLN A 605 3.16 -12.46 -29.65
N THR A 606 2.34 -12.11 -30.64
CA THR A 606 1.01 -11.53 -30.44
C THR A 606 -0.04 -12.48 -31.02
N GLN A 607 -1.27 -12.31 -30.53
CA GLN A 607 -2.45 -13.03 -30.98
C GLN A 607 -2.22 -14.55 -31.04
N THR A 608 -1.58 -15.10 -30.00
CA THR A 608 -1.11 -16.49 -29.98
C THR A 608 -2.25 -17.49 -30.15
N TYR A 609 -3.49 -17.11 -29.81
CA TYR A 609 -4.71 -17.87 -30.06
C TYR A 609 -4.97 -18.18 -31.55
N ARG A 610 -4.41 -17.38 -32.48
CA ARG A 610 -4.51 -17.59 -33.93
C ARG A 610 -3.53 -18.62 -34.48
N GLN A 611 -2.50 -18.96 -33.72
CA GLN A 611 -1.43 -19.83 -34.18
C GLN A 611 -1.93 -21.25 -34.45
N LEU A 612 -1.34 -21.89 -35.45
CA LEU A 612 -1.64 -23.27 -35.80
C LEU A 612 -0.68 -24.22 -35.11
N LYS A 613 -1.22 -25.26 -34.47
CA LYS A 613 -0.46 -26.39 -33.96
C LYS A 613 -1.06 -27.67 -34.56
N GLN A 614 -0.27 -28.39 -35.36
CA GLN A 614 -0.71 -29.59 -36.09
C GLN A 614 -1.98 -29.34 -36.94
N GLY A 615 -2.02 -28.20 -37.66
CA GLY A 615 -3.15 -27.83 -38.53
C GLY A 615 -4.41 -27.34 -37.80
N LYS A 616 -4.41 -27.27 -36.47
CA LYS A 616 -5.53 -26.77 -35.66
C LYS A 616 -5.18 -25.43 -35.03
N VAL A 617 -6.14 -24.50 -34.95
CA VAL A 617 -5.92 -23.26 -34.19
C VAL A 617 -5.70 -23.58 -32.70
N LYS A 618 -4.77 -22.87 -32.07
CA LYS A 618 -4.56 -22.93 -30.61
C LYS A 618 -5.84 -22.58 -29.88
N GLY A 619 -6.51 -21.52 -30.35
CA GLY A 619 -7.72 -20.97 -29.76
C GLY A 619 -7.48 -20.46 -28.33
N PHE A 620 -8.59 -20.15 -27.66
CA PHE A 620 -8.58 -19.81 -26.24
C PHE A 620 -8.66 -21.08 -25.39
N ALA A 621 -8.17 -21.05 -24.15
CA ALA A 621 -8.26 -22.18 -23.22
C ALA A 621 -9.65 -22.26 -22.53
N THR A 622 -10.69 -21.96 -23.29
CA THR A 622 -12.10 -22.09 -22.91
C THR A 622 -12.70 -23.38 -23.47
N PRO A 623 -13.83 -23.87 -22.92
CA PRO A 623 -14.57 -24.99 -23.50
C PRO A 623 -14.88 -24.83 -25.00
N THR A 624 -15.27 -23.63 -25.43
CA THR A 624 -15.59 -23.32 -26.85
C THR A 624 -14.37 -23.11 -27.75
N LYS A 625 -13.14 -23.06 -27.21
CA LYS A 625 -11.91 -22.59 -27.89
C LYS A 625 -12.00 -21.16 -28.45
N ARG A 626 -12.99 -20.38 -27.98
CA ARG A 626 -13.28 -19.00 -28.33
C ARG A 626 -13.45 -18.17 -27.07
N VAL A 627 -13.43 -16.86 -27.17
CA VAL A 627 -13.78 -16.01 -26.02
C VAL A 627 -15.25 -16.27 -25.67
N GLU A 628 -15.51 -16.63 -24.42
CA GLU A 628 -16.86 -16.92 -23.92
C GLU A 628 -17.52 -15.68 -23.36
N ILE A 629 -18.36 -15.07 -24.20
CA ILE A 629 -19.34 -14.08 -23.76
C ILE A 629 -20.38 -14.79 -22.87
N TYR A 630 -20.88 -15.92 -23.34
CA TYR A 630 -21.79 -16.81 -22.61
C TYR A 630 -21.05 -18.06 -22.11
N SER A 631 -21.04 -18.33 -20.80
CA SER A 631 -20.30 -19.47 -20.24
C SER A 631 -21.21 -20.61 -19.81
N GLU A 632 -21.16 -21.74 -20.52
CA GLU A 632 -21.84 -22.96 -20.11
C GLU A 632 -21.27 -23.55 -18.81
N THR A 633 -20.00 -23.26 -18.47
CA THR A 633 -19.39 -23.67 -17.20
C THR A 633 -20.11 -23.03 -16.02
N LEU A 634 -20.43 -21.74 -16.10
CA LEU A 634 -21.21 -21.04 -15.06
C LEU A 634 -22.65 -21.55 -15.01
N LEU A 635 -23.29 -21.73 -16.16
CA LEU A 635 -24.64 -22.27 -16.25
C LEU A 635 -24.77 -23.63 -15.56
N LYS A 636 -23.84 -24.56 -15.86
CA LYS A 636 -23.83 -25.92 -15.28
C LYS A 636 -23.59 -25.92 -13.77
N ALA A 637 -22.94 -24.88 -13.24
CA ALA A 637 -22.74 -24.68 -11.81
C ALA A 637 -23.89 -23.91 -11.14
N GLY A 638 -24.95 -23.56 -11.88
CA GLY A 638 -26.13 -22.85 -11.35
C GLY A 638 -26.00 -21.33 -11.32
N TYR A 639 -24.97 -20.75 -11.94
CA TYR A 639 -24.76 -19.31 -11.98
C TYR A 639 -25.19 -18.70 -13.32
N SER A 640 -25.38 -17.38 -13.34
CA SER A 640 -25.68 -16.68 -14.60
C SER A 640 -24.54 -16.84 -15.63
N PRO A 641 -24.84 -17.33 -16.85
CA PRO A 641 -23.85 -17.49 -17.91
C PRO A 641 -23.41 -16.17 -18.54
N LEU A 642 -24.21 -15.12 -18.41
CA LEU A 642 -23.88 -13.73 -18.75
C LEU A 642 -23.66 -12.91 -17.47
N PRO A 643 -22.86 -11.83 -17.53
CA PRO A 643 -22.80 -10.89 -16.43
C PRO A 643 -24.18 -10.33 -16.09
N GLN A 644 -24.46 -10.20 -14.80
CA GLN A 644 -25.69 -9.62 -14.28
C GLN A 644 -25.31 -8.68 -13.14
N ALA A 645 -25.82 -7.45 -13.18
CA ALA A 645 -25.64 -6.51 -12.08
C ALA A 645 -26.59 -6.88 -10.92
N ILE A 646 -26.15 -6.65 -9.69
CA ILE A 646 -27.01 -6.87 -8.52
C ILE A 646 -27.95 -5.68 -8.31
N THR A 647 -29.03 -5.91 -7.57
CA THR A 647 -29.90 -4.81 -7.11
C THR A 647 -29.19 -4.02 -6.02
N HIS A 648 -29.08 -2.71 -6.22
CA HIS A 648 -28.47 -1.78 -5.28
C HIS A 648 -29.55 -1.15 -4.40
N ASN A 649 -29.68 -1.64 -3.15
CA ASN A 649 -30.64 -1.14 -2.18
C ASN A 649 -30.02 -0.06 -1.29
N HIS A 650 -30.78 1.02 -1.06
CA HIS A 650 -30.40 2.06 -0.10
C HIS A 650 -31.04 1.79 1.25
N ASP A 651 -30.22 1.67 2.29
CA ASP A 651 -30.68 1.64 3.68
C ASP A 651 -30.64 3.06 4.25
N ASN A 652 -31.80 3.61 4.60
CA ASN A 652 -31.91 4.96 5.15
C ASN A 652 -31.22 5.11 6.51
N ASN A 653 -30.99 4.01 7.24
CA ASN A 653 -30.23 4.03 8.51
C ASN A 653 -28.71 4.17 8.29
N TYR A 654 -28.23 3.87 7.08
CA TYR A 654 -26.84 3.90 6.67
C TYR A 654 -26.71 4.60 5.30
N PRO A 655 -26.93 5.93 5.24
CA PRO A 655 -27.16 6.65 3.99
C PRO A 655 -25.90 6.86 3.12
N TYR A 656 -24.72 6.56 3.65
CA TYR A 656 -23.43 6.74 2.96
C TYR A 656 -22.86 5.42 2.48
N ILE A 657 -21.94 5.48 1.51
CA ILE A 657 -21.25 4.31 0.96
C ILE A 657 -19.78 4.34 1.35
N LEU A 658 -19.35 3.32 2.10
CA LEU A 658 -18.00 3.11 2.57
C LEU A 658 -17.15 2.37 1.53
N THR A 659 -15.92 2.85 1.33
CA THR A 659 -14.88 2.15 0.58
C THR A 659 -13.52 2.27 1.29
N SER A 660 -12.59 1.40 0.89
CA SER A 660 -11.26 1.33 1.49
C SER A 660 -10.18 1.89 0.56
N VAL A 661 -9.11 2.40 1.16
CA VAL A 661 -7.91 2.86 0.44
C VAL A 661 -6.62 2.23 1.00
N LYS A 662 -5.67 1.99 0.11
CA LYS A 662 -4.28 1.63 0.43
C LYS A 662 -3.42 2.88 0.57
N SER A 663 -2.68 2.99 1.66
CA SER A 663 -1.59 3.96 1.79
C SER A 663 -0.42 3.56 0.89
N GLY A 664 0.23 4.52 0.22
CA GLY A 664 1.47 4.26 -0.51
C GLY A 664 2.71 4.21 0.40
N TYR A 665 2.59 4.54 1.69
CA TYR A 665 3.68 4.46 2.67
C TYR A 665 3.68 3.14 3.45
N PHE A 666 2.54 2.47 3.58
CA PHE A 666 2.42 1.19 4.28
C PHE A 666 2.12 0.06 3.31
N CYS A 667 2.29 -1.19 3.77
CA CYS A 667 1.83 -2.36 3.01
C CYS A 667 0.87 -3.16 3.88
N HIS A 668 -0.42 -3.19 3.53
CA HIS A 668 -1.46 -3.83 4.32
C HIS A 668 -1.41 -3.36 5.79
N SER A 669 -1.25 -4.27 6.76
CA SER A 669 -1.11 -3.97 8.19
C SER A 669 0.33 -3.71 8.67
N GLN A 670 1.32 -3.72 7.77
CA GLN A 670 2.74 -3.66 8.12
C GLN A 670 3.32 -2.25 8.00
N HIS A 671 4.54 -2.08 8.53
CA HIS A 671 5.41 -0.90 8.41
C HIS A 671 4.94 0.36 9.16
N ARG A 672 3.93 0.25 10.02
CA ARG A 672 3.39 1.39 10.78
C ARG A 672 4.28 1.78 11.97
N SER A 673 5.14 0.87 12.43
CA SER A 673 6.19 1.15 13.41
C SER A 673 7.43 1.82 12.83
N ILE A 674 7.55 1.91 11.50
CA ILE A 674 8.73 2.46 10.82
C ILE A 674 8.65 3.98 10.81
N THR A 675 9.63 4.62 11.44
CA THR A 675 9.60 6.05 11.77
C THR A 675 9.51 6.93 10.54
N SER A 676 10.38 6.72 9.54
CA SER A 676 10.37 7.52 8.30
C SER A 676 9.05 7.40 7.54
N LEU A 677 8.42 6.22 7.57
CA LEU A 677 7.12 5.99 6.92
C LEU A 677 5.98 6.61 7.74
N ARG A 678 6.00 6.46 9.06
CA ARG A 678 4.95 6.94 9.96
C ARG A 678 4.90 8.46 10.03
N LYS A 679 6.03 9.18 9.96
CA LYS A 679 6.05 10.66 9.86
C LYS A 679 5.25 11.21 8.68
N ARG A 680 5.11 10.44 7.59
CA ARG A 680 4.38 10.84 6.38
C ARG A 680 2.88 10.53 6.45
N SER A 681 2.47 9.66 7.38
CA SER A 681 1.09 9.20 7.55
C SER A 681 0.88 8.80 9.01
N PRO A 682 0.77 9.76 9.94
CA PRO A 682 0.84 9.49 11.39
C PRO A 682 -0.45 8.88 11.98
N LEU A 683 -1.60 9.18 11.37
CA LEU A 683 -2.92 8.88 11.92
C LEU A 683 -3.78 8.03 10.95
N PRO A 684 -4.72 7.22 11.47
CA PRO A 684 -5.67 6.46 10.66
C PRO A 684 -6.70 7.40 10.02
N MET A 685 -6.65 7.56 8.70
CA MET A 685 -7.45 8.58 8.01
C MET A 685 -8.82 8.07 7.51
N ALA A 686 -9.83 8.94 7.57
CA ALA A 686 -11.05 8.86 6.79
C ALA A 686 -11.24 10.14 5.97
N TYR A 687 -11.79 10.01 4.78
CA TYR A 687 -11.99 11.10 3.83
C TYR A 687 -13.47 11.22 3.46
N VAL A 688 -13.98 12.45 3.48
CA VAL A 688 -15.38 12.79 3.20
C VAL A 688 -15.48 14.05 2.34
N ASN A 689 -16.63 14.27 1.70
CA ASN A 689 -16.92 15.54 1.01
C ASN A 689 -17.37 16.64 2.00
N GLU A 690 -17.27 17.90 1.60
CA GLU A 690 -17.74 19.05 2.38
C GLU A 690 -19.24 19.00 2.74
N GLU A 691 -20.10 18.56 1.83
CA GLU A 691 -21.56 18.46 2.03
C GLU A 691 -21.89 17.44 3.12
N LEU A 692 -21.25 16.27 3.05
CA LEU A 692 -21.36 15.23 4.08
C LEU A 692 -20.86 15.74 5.43
N ALA A 693 -19.70 16.40 5.43
CA ALA A 693 -19.11 16.93 6.65
C ALA A 693 -20.04 17.96 7.32
N LYS A 694 -20.56 18.92 6.55
CA LYS A 694 -21.51 19.94 7.02
C LYS A 694 -22.79 19.30 7.57
N SER A 695 -23.36 18.33 6.86
CA SER A 695 -24.59 17.65 7.26
C SER A 695 -24.46 16.84 8.56
N ASN A 696 -23.24 16.44 8.94
CA ASN A 696 -22.96 15.66 10.16
C ASN A 696 -22.17 16.45 11.22
N ASN A 697 -22.02 17.78 11.07
CA ASN A 697 -21.25 18.63 11.98
C ASN A 697 -19.78 18.19 12.18
N ILE A 698 -19.16 17.65 11.13
CA ILE A 698 -17.77 17.17 11.13
C ILE A 698 -16.86 18.30 10.60
N ALA A 699 -15.79 18.60 11.35
CA ALA A 699 -14.74 19.52 10.92
C ALA A 699 -13.49 18.78 10.41
N GLU A 700 -12.64 19.48 9.64
CA GLU A 700 -11.31 18.98 9.28
C GLU A 700 -10.54 18.63 10.56
N GLY A 701 -9.97 17.43 10.61
CA GLY A 701 -9.19 16.97 11.75
C GLY A 701 -10.00 16.51 12.97
N ASP A 702 -11.32 16.34 12.85
CA ASP A 702 -12.10 15.66 13.88
C ASP A 702 -11.84 14.14 13.87
N TRP A 703 -11.81 13.53 15.04
CA TRP A 703 -12.06 12.10 15.16
C TRP A 703 -13.53 11.80 14.83
N VAL A 704 -13.75 10.85 13.94
CA VAL A 704 -15.06 10.39 13.49
C VAL A 704 -15.22 8.90 13.74
N THR A 705 -16.43 8.49 14.11
CA THR A 705 -16.82 7.08 14.19
C THR A 705 -17.61 6.71 12.95
N ILE A 706 -17.09 5.76 12.18
CA ILE A 706 -17.82 5.12 11.08
C ILE A 706 -18.52 3.89 11.66
N GLN A 707 -19.79 3.69 11.29
CA GLN A 707 -20.58 2.54 11.70
C GLN A 707 -21.24 1.90 10.48
N THR A 708 -21.20 0.57 10.43
CA THR A 708 -21.99 -0.28 9.52
C THR A 708 -22.97 -1.12 10.34
N PRO A 709 -23.86 -1.92 9.72
CA PRO A 709 -24.68 -2.89 10.46
C PRO A 709 -23.87 -3.89 11.30
N HIS A 710 -22.56 -4.05 11.01
CA HIS A 710 -21.72 -5.09 11.60
C HIS A 710 -20.76 -4.58 12.68
N GLY A 711 -20.41 -3.29 12.68
CA GLY A 711 -19.46 -2.77 13.67
C GLY A 711 -19.16 -1.29 13.56
N LYS A 712 -18.21 -0.84 14.40
CA LYS A 712 -17.78 0.56 14.52
C LYS A 712 -16.25 0.66 14.56
N ALA A 713 -15.70 1.72 13.96
CA ALA A 713 -14.28 2.04 14.02
C ALA A 713 -14.06 3.56 13.92
N ASN A 714 -12.95 4.06 14.50
CA ASN A 714 -12.65 5.48 14.55
C ASN A 714 -11.51 5.88 13.61
N PHE A 715 -11.63 7.06 13.02
CA PHE A 715 -10.65 7.60 12.08
C PHE A 715 -10.51 9.10 12.29
N TYR A 716 -9.38 9.64 11.86
CA TYR A 716 -9.11 11.06 11.79
C TYR A 716 -9.61 11.60 10.45
N CYS A 717 -10.52 12.56 10.48
CA CYS A 717 -11.24 13.02 9.29
C CYS A 717 -10.43 14.05 8.49
N SER A 718 -10.45 13.91 7.17
CA SER A 718 -10.03 14.94 6.22
C SER A 718 -11.10 15.17 5.15
N ILE A 719 -11.35 16.44 4.85
CA ILE A 719 -12.38 16.88 3.91
C ILE A 719 -11.74 17.00 2.52
N LEU A 720 -12.24 16.20 1.58
CA LEU A 720 -11.85 16.17 0.18
C LEU A 720 -13.01 16.66 -0.69
N PRO A 721 -12.99 17.92 -1.17
CA PRO A 721 -14.09 18.49 -1.96
C PRO A 721 -14.37 17.75 -3.27
N THR A 722 -13.38 17.03 -3.80
CA THR A 722 -13.48 16.28 -5.07
C THR A 722 -14.12 14.90 -4.90
N LEU A 723 -14.41 14.45 -3.68
CA LEU A 723 -15.10 13.20 -3.41
C LEU A 723 -16.61 13.38 -3.59
N ALA A 724 -17.33 12.38 -4.10
CA ALA A 724 -18.79 12.41 -4.17
C ALA A 724 -19.43 12.52 -2.77
N SER A 725 -20.54 13.27 -2.66
CA SER A 725 -21.12 13.64 -1.36
C SER A 725 -21.69 12.48 -0.53
N LYS A 726 -21.91 11.31 -1.15
CA LYS A 726 -22.37 10.10 -0.44
C LYS A 726 -21.26 9.11 -0.13
N VAL A 727 -20.01 9.38 -0.51
CA VAL A 727 -18.91 8.42 -0.38
C VAL A 727 -18.04 8.74 0.84
N VAL A 728 -17.74 7.72 1.62
CA VAL A 728 -16.77 7.75 2.72
C VAL A 728 -15.62 6.81 2.37
N VAL A 729 -14.38 7.31 2.45
CA VAL A 729 -13.18 6.50 2.22
C VAL A 729 -12.41 6.35 3.52
N ALA A 730 -12.07 5.14 3.94
CA ALA A 730 -11.23 4.94 5.13
C ALA A 730 -10.03 4.03 4.86
N GLU A 731 -8.94 4.27 5.60
CA GLU A 731 -7.73 3.44 5.53
C GLU A 731 -7.87 2.15 6.36
N PHE A 732 -7.33 1.03 5.87
CA PHE A 732 -7.33 -0.25 6.59
C PHE A 732 -5.94 -0.64 7.10
N GLY A 733 -5.89 -1.59 8.03
CA GLY A 733 -4.64 -2.20 8.55
C GLY A 733 -4.01 -1.47 9.74
N TRP A 734 -4.75 -0.60 10.42
CA TRP A 734 -4.25 0.17 11.57
C TRP A 734 -4.35 -0.63 12.88
N TRP A 735 -3.21 -0.75 13.57
CA TRP A 735 -3.08 -1.40 14.89
C TRP A 735 -1.75 -1.01 15.56
N GLN A 736 -0.68 -0.93 14.76
CA GLN A 736 0.68 -0.76 15.25
C GLN A 736 0.95 0.70 15.63
N GLY A 737 1.59 0.88 16.78
CA GLY A 737 2.17 2.15 17.21
C GLY A 737 3.53 2.42 16.57
N CYS A 738 4.07 3.60 16.84
CA CYS A 738 5.42 4.02 16.48
C CYS A 738 6.01 4.79 17.66
N GLU A 739 6.71 4.06 18.53
CA GLU A 739 7.31 4.60 19.76
C GLU A 739 8.26 5.76 19.48
N ALA A 740 8.95 5.77 18.33
CA ALA A 740 9.89 6.84 17.94
C ALA A 740 9.22 8.20 17.77
N LEU A 741 7.91 8.22 17.53
CA LEU A 741 7.13 9.44 17.36
C LEU A 741 6.15 9.67 18.52
N GLY A 742 6.21 8.86 19.59
CA GLY A 742 5.23 8.91 20.68
C GLY A 742 3.81 8.59 20.21
N LEU A 743 3.66 7.72 19.20
CA LEU A 743 2.36 7.34 18.66
C LEU A 743 1.97 5.94 19.13
N ASP A 744 0.86 5.85 19.86
CA ASP A 744 0.40 4.60 20.45
C ASP A 744 -0.15 3.59 19.43
N SER A 745 -0.22 2.33 19.87
CA SER A 745 -0.96 1.27 19.18
C SER A 745 -2.46 1.48 19.30
N TYR A 746 -3.21 1.00 18.31
CA TYR A 746 -4.68 1.00 18.32
C TYR A 746 -5.18 -0.41 18.62
N PRO A 747 -6.16 -0.58 19.52
CA PRO A 747 -6.80 -1.87 19.70
C PRO A 747 -7.53 -2.28 18.40
N ILE A 748 -7.69 -3.58 18.20
CA ILE A 748 -8.35 -4.10 16.99
C ILE A 748 -9.88 -4.19 17.11
N THR A 749 -10.40 -4.07 18.33
CA THR A 749 -11.84 -4.08 18.69
C THR A 749 -12.12 -3.05 19.79
N GLY A 750 -13.40 -2.82 20.10
CA GLY A 750 -13.84 -1.94 21.19
C GLY A 750 -13.92 -0.45 20.80
N PRO A 751 -14.34 0.43 21.71
CA PRO A 751 -14.71 1.81 21.38
C PRO A 751 -13.54 2.66 20.89
N LEU A 752 -12.30 2.26 21.20
CA LEU A 752 -11.09 2.99 20.81
C LEU A 752 -10.39 2.45 19.56
N ASN A 753 -10.96 1.46 18.88
CA ASN A 753 -10.32 0.85 17.72
C ASN A 753 -10.30 1.77 16.49
N SER A 754 -9.36 1.50 15.58
CA SER A 754 -9.27 2.11 14.25
C SER A 754 -9.15 1.03 13.16
N ASN A 755 -9.72 -0.15 13.41
CA ASN A 755 -9.62 -1.30 12.54
C ASN A 755 -10.77 -1.29 11.51
N TYR A 756 -10.48 -0.90 10.27
CA TYR A 756 -11.47 -0.93 9.18
C TYR A 756 -12.21 -2.27 9.05
N ASN A 757 -11.52 -3.38 9.31
CA ASN A 757 -12.09 -4.71 9.17
C ASN A 757 -13.19 -5.02 10.20
N GLN A 758 -13.27 -4.28 11.31
CA GLN A 758 -14.42 -4.32 12.24
C GLN A 758 -15.72 -3.85 11.59
N LEU A 759 -15.65 -3.05 10.52
CA LEU A 759 -16.81 -2.55 9.80
C LEU A 759 -17.36 -3.57 8.79
N ILE A 760 -16.62 -4.65 8.52
CA ILE A 760 -16.84 -5.52 7.37
C ILE A 760 -17.29 -6.91 7.82
N SER A 761 -18.32 -7.44 7.16
CA SER A 761 -18.75 -8.83 7.31
C SER A 761 -18.75 -9.56 5.97
N ALA A 762 -18.44 -10.85 6.00
CA ALA A 762 -18.58 -11.75 4.86
C ALA A 762 -19.90 -12.54 4.90
N GLN A 763 -20.95 -12.01 5.56
CA GLN A 763 -22.30 -12.58 5.52
C GLN A 763 -22.92 -12.49 4.12
N GLU A 764 -22.78 -11.33 3.47
CA GLU A 764 -23.24 -11.09 2.11
C GLU A 764 -22.03 -10.99 1.18
N ALA A 765 -21.53 -12.14 0.74
CA ALA A 765 -20.34 -12.26 -0.11
C ALA A 765 -20.71 -12.68 -1.54
N ASP A 766 -19.79 -12.48 -2.48
CA ASP A 766 -19.97 -12.92 -3.87
C ASP A 766 -20.30 -14.42 -3.96
N GLU A 767 -21.33 -14.74 -4.74
CA GLU A 767 -21.89 -16.09 -4.81
C GLU A 767 -20.91 -17.12 -5.36
N ILE A 768 -20.02 -16.72 -6.28
CA ILE A 768 -19.12 -17.63 -6.97
C ILE A 768 -17.78 -17.73 -6.23
N SER A 769 -17.19 -16.59 -5.89
CA SER A 769 -15.85 -16.48 -5.33
C SER A 769 -15.83 -16.43 -3.80
N GLY A 770 -16.92 -15.99 -3.16
CA GLY A 770 -16.91 -15.64 -1.75
C GLY A 770 -16.18 -14.34 -1.43
N SER A 771 -15.95 -13.46 -2.42
CA SER A 771 -15.39 -12.13 -2.19
C SER A 771 -16.14 -11.40 -1.09
N VAL A 772 -15.39 -10.90 -0.12
CA VAL A 772 -15.92 -10.10 0.99
C VAL A 772 -16.10 -8.67 0.49
N PRO A 773 -17.28 -8.05 0.68
CA PRO A 773 -17.52 -6.67 0.27
C PRO A 773 -16.79 -5.72 1.20
N MET A 774 -15.47 -5.55 1.05
CA MET A 774 -14.72 -4.53 1.77
C MET A 774 -14.98 -3.13 1.21
N ARG A 775 -15.67 -3.01 0.08
CA ARG A 775 -15.98 -1.77 -0.63
C ARG A 775 -17.44 -1.81 -1.10
N GLY A 776 -18.11 -0.66 -1.05
CA GLY A 776 -19.52 -0.56 -1.40
C GLY A 776 -20.46 -0.96 -0.26
N CYS A 777 -20.02 -0.83 1.00
CA CYS A 777 -20.88 -1.08 2.16
C CYS A 777 -21.65 0.18 2.54
N SER A 778 -22.93 0.04 2.88
CA SER A 778 -23.66 1.14 3.51
C SER A 778 -23.08 1.46 4.90
N CYS A 779 -22.93 2.74 5.21
CA CYS A 779 -22.45 3.21 6.51
C CYS A 779 -23.14 4.51 6.96
N LYS A 780 -22.92 4.84 8.23
CA LYS A 780 -23.15 6.17 8.80
C LYS A 780 -21.89 6.65 9.49
N ILE A 781 -21.77 7.96 9.64
CA ILE A 781 -20.57 8.61 10.20
C ILE A 781 -21.01 9.73 11.14
N ASN A 782 -20.36 9.83 12.29
CA ASN A 782 -20.60 10.89 13.27
C ASN A 782 -19.27 11.33 13.87
N VAL A 783 -19.26 12.52 14.50
CA VAL A 783 -18.16 12.91 15.38
C VAL A 783 -17.99 11.85 16.47
N SER A 784 -16.75 11.41 16.68
CA SER A 784 -16.42 10.35 17.64
C SER A 784 -16.57 10.86 19.07
N GLU A 785 -16.92 9.97 20.00
CA GLU A 785 -16.83 10.24 21.45
C GLU A 785 -15.39 10.54 21.89
N LYS A 786 -14.38 10.13 21.12
CA LYS A 786 -12.98 10.53 21.33
C LYS A 786 -12.73 12.01 21.08
N GLN A 787 -13.59 12.67 20.31
CA GLN A 787 -13.38 14.06 19.92
C GLN A 787 -13.77 14.98 21.07
N ASN A 788 -12.79 15.63 21.68
CA ASN A 788 -13.06 16.78 22.54
C ASN A 788 -13.32 18.01 21.65
N ILE A 789 -14.58 18.42 21.55
CA ILE A 789 -15.02 19.54 20.71
C ILE A 789 -14.47 20.87 21.25
N GLU A 790 -14.35 21.03 22.57
CA GLU A 790 -13.84 22.25 23.20
C GLU A 790 -12.35 22.48 22.88
N LYS A 791 -11.59 21.39 22.78
CA LYS A 791 -10.16 21.37 22.42
C LYS A 791 -9.89 21.26 20.91
N ARG A 792 -10.88 21.49 20.05
CA ARG A 792 -10.73 21.34 18.58
C ARG A 792 -9.65 22.28 18.02
N ALA A 793 -8.73 21.74 17.23
CA ALA A 793 -7.74 22.54 16.49
C ALA A 793 -8.39 23.44 15.44
N TRP A 794 -7.67 24.48 15.02
CA TRP A 794 -8.13 25.43 14.00
C TRP A 794 -7.19 25.46 12.81
N LYS A 795 -7.73 25.77 11.63
CA LYS A 795 -7.00 25.77 10.37
C LYS A 795 -6.16 27.04 10.18
N ASP A 796 -6.80 28.20 10.27
CA ASP A 796 -6.19 29.50 10.05
C ASP A 796 -5.81 30.15 11.37
N ALA A 797 -4.69 30.90 11.43
CA ALA A 797 -4.23 31.51 12.67
C ALA A 797 -5.30 32.39 13.30
N ILE A 798 -5.53 32.24 14.62
CA ILE A 798 -6.56 32.99 15.36
C ILE A 798 -5.90 33.97 16.33
N ALA A 799 -6.66 34.96 16.78
CA ALA A 799 -6.19 36.00 17.69
C ALA A 799 -5.90 35.46 19.11
N PHE A 800 -4.72 35.79 19.63
CA PHE A 800 -4.24 35.54 20.98
C PHE A 800 -3.75 36.84 21.60
N VAL A 801 -3.93 36.98 22.91
CA VAL A 801 -3.42 38.08 23.72
C VAL A 801 -2.13 37.65 24.41
N VAL A 802 -1.12 38.52 24.39
CA VAL A 802 0.10 38.35 25.20
C VAL A 802 -0.25 38.59 26.66
N LYS A 803 -0.45 37.52 27.43
CA LYS A 803 -0.85 37.59 28.84
C LYS A 803 0.32 37.96 29.74
N GLN A 804 1.51 37.43 29.45
CA GLN A 804 2.70 37.66 30.26
C GLN A 804 3.98 37.62 29.42
N LYS A 805 4.96 38.46 29.79
CA LYS A 805 6.34 38.44 29.31
C LYS A 805 7.29 38.23 30.50
N THR A 806 8.16 37.23 30.43
CA THR A 806 9.12 36.93 31.51
C THR A 806 10.52 36.69 30.93
N LEU A 807 11.51 37.44 31.38
CA LEU A 807 12.91 37.21 31.00
C LEU A 807 13.46 36.01 31.79
N ILE A 808 13.71 34.88 31.12
CA ILE A 808 14.15 33.62 31.78
C ILE A 808 15.65 33.36 31.66
N ALA A 809 16.33 34.08 30.78
CA ALA A 809 17.79 34.20 30.67
C ALA A 809 18.10 35.59 30.08
N SER A 810 19.36 36.02 30.15
CA SER A 810 19.78 37.35 29.66
C SER A 810 19.40 37.65 28.20
N ASP A 811 19.22 36.62 27.36
CA ASP A 811 18.82 36.74 25.95
C ASP A 811 17.55 35.94 25.60
N ALA A 812 16.74 35.49 26.57
CA ALA A 812 15.56 34.65 26.31
C ALA A 812 14.30 35.13 27.04
N MET A 813 13.25 35.41 26.26
CA MET A 813 11.95 35.90 26.74
C MET A 813 10.89 34.80 26.62
N GLU A 814 10.28 34.40 27.72
CA GLU A 814 9.07 33.55 27.74
C GLU A 814 7.82 34.41 27.55
N LEU A 815 6.93 33.96 26.67
CA LEU A 815 5.61 34.53 26.43
C LEU A 815 4.54 33.53 26.86
N GLU A 816 3.56 33.99 27.63
CA GLU A 816 2.30 33.28 27.86
C GLU A 816 1.21 33.88 26.97
N LEU A 817 0.60 33.04 26.14
CA LEU A 817 -0.38 33.44 25.13
C LEU A 817 -1.73 32.81 25.45
N THR A 818 -2.78 33.61 25.51
CA THR A 818 -4.17 33.15 25.73
C THR A 818 -5.05 33.55 24.56
N PRO A 819 -6.04 32.73 24.15
CA PRO A 819 -6.91 33.09 23.03
C PRO A 819 -7.72 34.34 23.39
N GLN A 820 -7.92 35.24 22.42
CA GLN A 820 -8.71 36.47 22.64
C GLN A 820 -10.16 36.15 23.01
N ILE A 821 -10.73 35.13 22.34
CA ILE A 821 -12.03 34.57 22.68
C ILE A 821 -11.79 33.38 23.62
N PRO A 822 -12.31 33.39 24.87
CA PRO A 822 -12.10 32.31 25.81
C PRO A 822 -12.51 30.96 25.24
N ARG A 823 -11.58 30.00 25.26
CA ARG A 823 -11.79 28.62 24.82
C ARG A 823 -10.72 27.71 25.41
N LEU A 824 -11.01 26.41 25.45
CA LEU A 824 -9.96 25.42 25.61
C LEU A 824 -9.12 25.32 24.33
N LEU A 825 -7.85 24.98 24.53
CA LEU A 825 -6.86 24.83 23.48
C LEU A 825 -6.51 23.34 23.31
N PRO A 826 -6.20 22.88 22.09
CA PRO A 826 -5.72 21.53 21.87
C PRO A 826 -4.44 21.26 22.64
N ASP A 827 -4.35 20.05 23.19
CA ASP A 827 -3.10 19.48 23.65
C ASP A 827 -2.19 19.16 22.46
N TYR A 828 -0.94 18.84 22.74
CA TYR A 828 0.09 18.61 21.74
C TYR A 828 1.03 17.49 22.18
N LEU A 829 1.98 17.12 21.31
CA LEU A 829 3.06 16.19 21.64
C LEU A 829 4.34 16.97 21.95
N PRO A 830 5.20 16.50 22.88
CA PRO A 830 6.48 17.13 23.15
C PRO A 830 7.28 17.35 21.87
N GLY A 831 7.81 18.56 21.70
CA GLY A 831 8.56 18.99 20.53
C GLY A 831 7.75 19.73 19.45
N GLN A 832 6.41 19.70 19.52
CA GLN A 832 5.56 20.50 18.65
C GLN A 832 5.69 22.01 18.91
N HIS A 833 5.28 22.79 17.92
CA HIS A 833 5.38 24.25 17.90
C HIS A 833 4.06 24.89 17.47
N ILE A 834 3.93 26.18 17.77
CA ILE A 834 2.93 27.06 17.17
C ILE A 834 3.62 28.03 16.23
N THR A 835 2.89 28.48 15.22
CA THR A 835 3.32 29.58 14.34
C THR A 835 2.70 30.87 14.84
N VAL A 836 3.52 31.89 15.05
CA VAL A 836 3.14 33.23 15.47
C VAL A 836 3.30 34.19 14.28
N CYS A 837 2.22 34.90 13.94
CA CYS A 837 2.22 35.97 12.94
C CYS A 837 2.20 37.33 13.64
N LEU A 838 3.24 38.14 13.39
CA LEU A 838 3.43 39.48 13.93
C LEU A 838 3.11 40.51 12.83
N ASN A 839 2.15 41.40 13.10
CA ASN A 839 1.72 42.56 12.29
C ASN A 839 0.96 42.26 10.97
N GLN A 840 -0.03 43.10 10.61
CA GLN A 840 -0.98 42.90 9.49
C GLN A 840 -0.83 43.86 8.28
N ASP A 841 0.22 44.68 8.20
CA ASP A 841 0.46 45.44 6.97
C ASP A 841 0.81 44.48 5.82
N ARG A 842 -0.10 44.41 4.84
CA ARG A 842 -0.20 43.37 3.78
C ARG A 842 1.05 43.17 2.90
N ASP A 843 2.10 43.95 3.11
CA ASP A 843 3.36 43.87 2.37
C ASP A 843 4.52 43.22 3.16
N ASN A 844 4.41 42.99 4.49
CA ASN A 844 5.49 42.42 5.33
C ASN A 844 4.99 41.62 6.57
N GLU A 845 4.25 40.53 6.38
CA GLU A 845 3.84 39.63 7.48
C GLU A 845 5.06 38.90 8.10
N LEU A 846 5.33 39.12 9.39
CA LEU A 846 6.46 38.49 10.10
C LEU A 846 5.99 37.20 10.79
N THR A 847 6.15 36.07 10.12
CA THR A 847 5.70 34.76 10.62
C THR A 847 6.87 33.89 11.11
N ARG A 848 6.80 33.35 12.35
CA ARG A 848 7.82 32.46 12.92
C ARG A 848 7.22 31.33 13.75
N ALA A 849 7.86 30.15 13.70
CA ALA A 849 7.49 29.00 14.51
C ALA A 849 8.31 28.96 15.82
N TYR A 850 7.65 28.63 16.93
CA TYR A 850 8.26 28.50 18.24
C TYR A 850 7.74 27.25 18.97
N SER A 851 8.66 26.42 19.48
CA SER A 851 8.31 25.24 20.28
C SER A 851 7.52 25.62 21.52
N LEU A 852 6.52 24.79 21.83
CA LEU A 852 5.77 24.86 23.07
C LEU A 852 6.63 24.34 24.22
N THR A 853 6.55 24.99 25.39
CA THR A 853 7.53 24.82 26.49
C THR A 853 6.92 24.36 27.81
N ASP A 854 5.61 24.10 27.85
CA ASP A 854 4.94 23.49 28.98
C ASP A 854 4.62 22.00 28.74
N ALA A 855 4.14 21.31 29.79
CA ALA A 855 3.64 19.94 29.70
C ALA A 855 2.66 19.77 28.53
N SER A 856 2.73 18.65 27.83
CA SER A 856 2.04 18.36 26.56
C SER A 856 0.52 18.16 26.72
N TYR A 857 0.10 17.68 27.89
CA TYR A 857 -1.29 17.49 28.27
C TYR A 857 -1.65 18.33 29.51
N LYS A 858 -2.77 19.07 29.43
CA LYS A 858 -3.41 19.73 30.57
C LYS A 858 -4.92 19.63 30.43
N GLU A 859 -5.63 19.28 31.51
CA GLU A 859 -7.09 19.14 31.50
C GLU A 859 -7.75 20.45 31.02
N ASP A 860 -7.47 21.57 31.68
CA ASP A 860 -8.04 22.90 31.40
C ASP A 860 -7.09 23.80 30.59
N ARG A 861 -6.50 23.27 29.51
CA ARG A 861 -5.55 24.07 28.72
C ARG A 861 -6.23 25.31 28.12
N ASN A 862 -5.83 26.49 28.58
CA ASN A 862 -6.33 27.79 28.08
C ASN A 862 -5.21 28.76 27.65
N SER A 863 -3.94 28.33 27.72
CA SER A 863 -2.78 29.12 27.31
C SER A 863 -1.71 28.26 26.67
N TYR A 864 -0.87 28.88 25.83
CA TYR A 864 0.40 28.31 25.35
C TYR A 864 1.59 29.11 25.86
N LYS A 865 2.72 28.43 26.09
CA LYS A 865 4.00 29.06 26.43
C LYS A 865 5.06 28.81 25.38
N ILE A 866 5.70 29.89 24.93
CA ILE A 866 6.84 29.83 24.01
C ILE A 866 7.99 30.67 24.56
N VAL A 867 9.21 30.38 24.12
CA VAL A 867 10.37 31.21 24.47
C VAL A 867 11.12 31.65 23.22
N VAL A 868 11.44 32.94 23.19
CA VAL A 868 12.07 33.60 22.05
C VAL A 868 13.43 34.14 22.47
N ARG A 869 14.49 33.69 21.77
CA ARG A 869 15.83 34.23 21.94
C ARG A 869 15.96 35.57 21.22
N TYR A 870 16.64 36.53 21.82
CA TYR A 870 17.02 37.77 21.15
C TYR A 870 18.16 37.50 20.16
N GLN A 871 17.81 37.38 18.88
CA GLN A 871 18.79 37.08 17.85
C GLN A 871 19.58 38.34 17.48
N ARG A 872 20.85 38.36 17.89
CA ARG A 872 21.86 39.37 17.52
C ARG A 872 23.07 38.65 16.91
N SER A 873 23.49 39.07 15.73
CA SER A 873 24.69 38.59 15.05
C SER A 873 25.42 39.75 14.40
N TYR A 874 26.66 39.55 13.97
CA TYR A 874 27.35 40.48 13.08
C TYR A 874 27.35 39.92 11.65
N ASP A 875 27.16 40.77 10.65
CA ASP A 875 27.33 40.40 9.24
C ASP A 875 28.83 40.27 8.88
N GLN A 876 29.14 39.85 7.64
CA GLN A 876 30.53 39.72 7.16
C GLN A 876 31.30 41.05 7.14
N LYS A 877 30.63 42.19 7.30
CA LYS A 877 31.20 43.54 7.34
C LYS A 877 31.27 44.10 8.77
N GLY A 878 30.91 43.31 9.78
CA GLY A 878 30.92 43.71 11.18
C GLY A 878 29.72 44.54 11.63
N ASN A 879 28.66 44.66 10.81
CA ASN A 879 27.43 45.37 11.22
C ASN A 879 26.55 44.47 12.08
N LEU A 880 25.96 45.04 13.13
CA LEU A 880 24.98 44.33 13.96
C LEU A 880 23.71 44.05 13.15
N TYR A 881 23.40 42.77 13.00
CA TYR A 881 22.16 42.25 12.45
C TYR A 881 21.28 41.73 13.59
N GLU A 882 20.08 42.28 13.72
CA GLU A 882 19.07 41.79 14.67
C GLU A 882 17.93 41.08 13.93
N GLY A 883 17.47 39.95 14.45
CA GLY A 883 16.35 39.23 13.87
C GLY A 883 15.06 40.05 14.01
N ALA A 884 14.39 40.38 12.90
CA ALA A 884 13.20 41.25 12.92
C ALA A 884 12.11 40.81 13.92
N ALA A 885 11.70 39.53 13.86
CA ALA A 885 10.68 38.98 14.77
C ALA A 885 11.14 38.93 16.23
N SER A 886 12.39 38.50 16.50
CA SER A 886 12.91 38.46 17.87
C SER A 886 13.06 39.84 18.48
N SER A 887 13.47 40.83 17.68
CA SER A 887 13.64 42.21 18.14
C SER A 887 12.30 42.86 18.43
N TYR A 888 11.29 42.61 17.59
CA TYR A 888 9.92 43.03 17.86
C TYR A 888 9.40 42.44 19.17
N ILE A 889 9.52 41.13 19.36
CA ILE A 889 9.05 40.43 20.57
C ILE A 889 9.74 40.96 21.83
N HIS A 890 11.04 41.22 21.78
CA HIS A 890 11.78 41.71 22.95
C HIS A 890 11.48 43.18 23.25
N ASN A 891 11.54 44.05 22.24
CA ASN A 891 11.60 45.50 22.43
C ASN A 891 10.26 46.23 22.22
N GLN A 892 9.32 45.67 21.43
CA GLN A 892 8.12 46.38 20.97
C GLN A 892 6.82 45.72 21.46
N LEU A 893 6.73 44.38 21.39
CA LEU A 893 5.52 43.64 21.75
C LEU A 893 5.17 43.85 23.23
N SER A 894 3.96 44.31 23.51
CA SER A 894 3.51 44.63 24.87
C SER A 894 2.54 43.59 25.44
N VAL A 895 2.46 43.50 26.77
CA VAL A 895 1.41 42.70 27.44
C VAL A 895 0.05 43.33 27.11
N GLY A 896 -0.92 42.49 26.73
CA GLY A 896 -2.24 42.91 26.26
C GLY A 896 -2.37 43.05 24.74
N GLU A 897 -1.26 43.02 24.00
CA GLU A 897 -1.28 43.11 22.53
C GLU A 897 -1.79 41.82 21.88
N ILE A 898 -2.44 41.94 20.72
CA ILE A 898 -3.01 40.82 19.97
C ILE A 898 -2.03 40.36 18.89
N ILE A 899 -1.77 39.06 18.86
CA ILE A 899 -1.00 38.37 17.82
C ILE A 899 -1.82 37.21 17.26
N HIS A 900 -1.49 36.71 16.07
CA HIS A 900 -2.20 35.56 15.49
C HIS A 900 -1.37 34.28 15.64
N VAL A 901 -2.03 33.19 16.04
CA VAL A 901 -1.38 31.93 16.43
C VAL A 901 -2.03 30.75 15.71
N SER A 902 -1.22 29.87 15.11
CA SER A 902 -1.70 28.60 14.56
C SER A 902 -2.02 27.59 15.67
N ALA A 903 -2.79 26.55 15.36
CA ALA A 903 -2.87 25.39 16.24
C ALA A 903 -1.49 24.71 16.35
N PRO A 904 -1.22 23.96 17.42
CA PRO A 904 0.00 23.17 17.56
C PRO A 904 0.21 22.24 16.35
N ASN A 905 1.43 22.22 15.83
CA ASN A 905 1.83 21.38 14.71
C ASN A 905 3.32 21.00 14.84
N GLY A 906 3.81 20.17 13.93
CA GLY A 906 5.22 19.76 13.88
C GLY A 906 5.37 18.24 13.90
N LYS A 907 6.39 17.77 13.20
CA LYS A 907 6.73 16.34 13.05
C LYS A 907 7.90 15.90 13.94
N PHE A 908 8.60 16.84 14.56
CA PHE A 908 9.59 16.56 15.60
C PHE A 908 8.86 16.33 16.92
N THR A 909 8.41 15.09 17.11
CA THR A 909 7.76 14.65 18.35
C THR A 909 8.68 13.75 19.13
N ILE A 910 8.57 13.81 20.46
CA ILE A 910 9.46 13.08 21.37
C ILE A 910 8.59 12.24 22.32
N PRO A 911 8.81 10.92 22.44
CA PRO A 911 7.99 10.06 23.27
C PRO A 911 8.23 10.30 24.77
N THR A 912 7.15 10.38 25.54
CA THR A 912 7.19 10.41 27.01
C THR A 912 7.38 9.02 27.63
N ALA A 913 7.14 7.96 26.86
CA ALA A 913 7.29 6.56 27.28
C ALA A 913 7.92 5.74 26.15
N ILE A 914 9.05 5.09 26.42
CA ILE A 914 9.76 4.26 25.45
C ILE A 914 10.77 3.32 26.15
N SER A 915 11.00 2.14 25.58
CA SER A 915 11.87 1.09 26.11
C SER A 915 13.38 1.36 25.96
N THR A 916 13.80 2.20 25.00
CA THR A 916 15.22 2.55 24.79
C THR A 916 15.57 3.93 25.37
N PRO A 917 16.86 4.19 25.68
CA PRO A 917 17.27 5.50 26.21
C PRO A 917 17.04 6.65 25.22
N ILE A 918 16.76 7.83 25.76
CA ILE A 918 16.69 9.09 25.01
C ILE A 918 17.93 9.92 25.33
N VAL A 919 18.65 10.35 24.30
CA VAL A 919 19.80 11.23 24.40
C VAL A 919 19.47 12.55 23.70
N ILE A 920 19.64 13.65 24.41
CA ILE A 920 19.26 14.98 23.97
C ILE A 920 20.51 15.85 23.88
N PHE A 921 20.70 16.51 22.74
CA PHE A 921 21.66 17.60 22.57
C PHE A 921 20.91 18.91 22.35
N ALA A 922 21.05 19.81 23.33
CA ALA A 922 20.46 21.14 23.28
C ALA A 922 21.56 22.20 23.38
N ALA A 923 21.38 23.33 22.70
CA ALA A 923 22.21 24.51 22.91
C ALA A 923 21.40 25.81 22.93
N GLY A 924 21.64 26.66 23.93
CA GLY A 924 20.89 27.89 24.17
C GLY A 924 19.38 27.63 24.20
N ILE A 925 18.62 28.32 23.33
CA ILE A 925 17.16 28.15 23.25
C ILE A 925 16.70 26.85 22.59
N GLY A 926 17.63 26.06 22.03
CA GLY A 926 17.34 24.72 21.51
C GLY A 926 16.83 23.74 22.57
N ILE A 927 16.82 24.11 23.85
CA ILE A 927 16.19 23.34 24.95
C ILE A 927 14.66 23.32 24.89
N THR A 928 14.03 24.26 24.18
CA THR A 928 12.58 24.48 24.22
C THR A 928 11.70 23.27 23.83
N PRO A 929 12.05 22.43 22.83
CA PRO A 929 11.31 21.19 22.57
C PRO A 929 11.41 20.18 23.74
N PHE A 930 12.56 20.17 24.41
CA PHE A 930 12.93 19.15 25.40
C PHE A 930 12.42 19.47 26.80
N ILE A 931 12.29 20.75 27.16
CA ILE A 931 11.64 21.11 28.43
C ILE A 931 10.18 20.64 28.44
N SER A 932 9.49 20.73 27.29
CA SER A 932 8.13 20.19 27.16
C SER A 932 8.11 18.68 27.38
N LEU A 933 9.06 17.91 26.82
CA LEU A 933 9.19 16.48 27.09
C LEU A 933 9.34 16.20 28.59
N ILE A 934 10.31 16.84 29.23
CA ILE A 934 10.67 16.56 30.62
C ILE A 934 9.49 16.87 31.54
N GLU A 935 8.72 17.93 31.26
CA GLU A 935 7.51 18.26 32.02
C GLU A 935 6.31 17.37 31.73
N SER A 936 6.29 16.71 30.58
CA SER A 936 5.20 15.82 30.19
C SER A 936 5.32 14.43 30.81
N ILE A 937 6.43 14.14 31.50
CA ILE A 937 6.63 12.89 32.23
C ILE A 937 5.82 12.93 33.52
N ASN A 938 4.71 12.21 33.53
CA ASN A 938 3.81 12.06 34.67
C ASN A 938 3.85 10.66 35.29
N ASP A 939 4.26 9.64 34.54
CA ASP A 939 4.39 8.25 34.97
C ASP A 939 5.88 7.86 35.09
N LEU A 940 6.34 7.63 36.34
CA LEU A 940 7.74 7.28 36.62
C LEU A 940 8.09 5.84 36.25
N ASP A 941 7.10 4.94 36.17
CA ASP A 941 7.30 3.55 35.78
C ASP A 941 7.57 3.47 34.28
N LEU A 942 6.83 4.25 33.50
CA LEU A 942 6.98 4.35 32.05
C LEU A 942 8.07 5.36 31.60
N MET A 943 8.65 6.12 32.54
CA MET A 943 9.67 7.12 32.26
C MET A 943 10.89 6.49 31.56
N PRO A 944 11.31 7.01 30.38
CA PRO A 944 12.52 6.57 29.72
C PRO A 944 13.77 7.06 30.46
N ASN A 945 14.90 6.39 30.22
CA ASN A 945 16.20 6.89 30.67
C ASN A 945 16.63 8.07 29.79
N ILE A 946 16.69 9.28 30.33
CA ILE A 946 16.92 10.53 29.58
C ILE A 946 18.28 11.12 29.94
N TRP A 947 19.10 11.39 28.92
CA TRP A 947 20.38 12.06 29.03
C TRP A 947 20.34 13.40 28.29
N LEU A 948 20.35 14.50 29.03
CA LEU A 948 20.35 15.86 28.50
C LEU A 948 21.78 16.44 28.53
N PHE A 949 22.37 16.63 27.35
CA PHE A 949 23.60 17.38 27.15
C PHE A 949 23.27 18.81 26.70
N TYR A 950 23.44 19.77 27.60
CA TYR A 950 22.97 21.14 27.41
C TYR A 950 24.12 22.16 27.38
N GLY A 951 24.34 22.77 26.21
CA GLY A 951 25.39 23.76 25.97
C GLY A 951 24.88 25.20 26.13
N ASN A 952 25.58 26.00 26.93
CA ASN A 952 25.31 27.42 27.14
C ASN A 952 26.63 28.21 27.17
N LYS A 953 26.56 29.55 27.17
CA LYS A 953 27.77 30.35 27.36
C LYS A 953 28.25 30.32 28.79
N ASN A 954 27.33 30.64 29.69
CA ASN A 954 27.51 30.73 31.13
C ASN A 954 26.15 30.71 31.82
N SER A 955 26.14 30.85 33.14
CA SER A 955 24.91 30.89 33.94
C SER A 955 23.91 31.99 33.54
N HIS A 956 24.35 33.13 33.01
CA HIS A 956 23.43 34.20 32.59
C HIS A 956 22.63 33.85 31.32
N THR A 957 23.13 32.94 30.48
CA THR A 957 22.47 32.47 29.25
C THR A 957 21.78 31.11 29.41
N HIS A 958 21.93 30.48 30.57
CA HIS A 958 21.39 29.14 30.84
C HIS A 958 19.88 29.20 31.11
N ALA A 959 19.08 29.12 30.05
CA ALA A 959 17.62 29.11 30.15
C ALA A 959 17.10 27.90 30.94
N PHE A 960 16.05 28.11 31.75
CA PHE A 960 15.40 27.08 32.57
C PHE A 960 16.27 26.40 33.65
N LYS A 961 17.47 26.90 33.99
CA LYS A 961 18.38 26.27 34.98
C LYS A 961 17.68 25.84 36.28
N LYS A 962 16.91 26.74 36.91
CA LYS A 962 16.15 26.43 38.15
C LYS A 962 15.09 25.34 37.90
N ARG A 963 14.31 25.47 36.82
CA ARG A 963 13.24 24.54 36.44
C ARG A 963 13.79 23.13 36.18
N LEU A 964 14.92 23.03 35.47
CA LEU A 964 15.62 21.76 35.22
C LEU A 964 16.14 21.12 36.51
N ASN A 965 16.73 21.89 37.42
CA ASN A 965 17.17 21.37 38.72
C ASN A 965 16.01 20.85 39.57
N ASP A 966 14.86 21.53 39.54
CA ASP A 966 13.66 21.10 40.26
C ASP A 966 13.03 19.85 39.61
N LEU A 967 13.07 19.73 38.28
CA LEU A 967 12.64 18.53 37.56
C LEU A 967 13.57 17.33 37.81
N ALA A 968 14.88 17.53 37.81
CA ALA A 968 15.87 16.48 38.08
C ALA A 968 15.70 15.85 39.48
N LYS A 969 15.23 16.63 40.47
CA LYS A 969 14.89 16.10 41.81
C LYS A 969 13.65 15.20 41.80
N LYS A 970 12.72 15.42 40.87
CA LYS A 970 11.46 14.67 40.76
C LYS A 970 11.57 13.46 39.83
N LEU A 971 12.51 13.50 38.89
CA LEU A 971 12.64 12.54 37.79
C LEU A 971 13.91 11.71 37.96
N PRO A 972 13.84 10.51 38.56
CA PRO A 972 15.02 9.73 38.96
C PRO A 972 15.86 9.21 37.79
N LYS A 973 15.27 9.12 36.58
CA LYS A 973 15.94 8.66 35.35
C LYS A 973 16.36 9.82 34.43
N LEU A 974 16.39 11.07 34.94
CA LEU A 974 16.84 12.24 34.20
C LEU A 974 18.28 12.58 34.59
N HIS A 975 19.19 12.46 33.63
CA HIS A 975 20.59 12.81 33.77
C HIS A 975 20.87 14.10 32.99
N ILE A 976 21.39 15.13 33.66
CA ILE A 976 21.69 16.43 33.04
C ILE A 976 23.20 16.67 33.09
N PHE A 977 23.77 17.02 31.93
CA PHE A 977 25.15 17.39 31.74
C PHE A 977 25.24 18.75 31.07
N ASN A 978 25.81 19.73 31.76
CA ASN A 978 25.88 21.12 31.33
C ASN A 978 27.29 21.46 30.82
N SER A 979 27.38 22.09 29.64
CA SER A 979 28.63 22.64 29.10
C SER A 979 28.56 24.16 29.01
N TYR A 980 29.55 24.86 29.58
CA TYR A 980 29.71 26.31 29.49
C TYR A 980 30.99 26.66 28.72
N ASN A 981 30.86 27.24 27.53
CA ASN A 981 32.04 27.59 26.71
C ASN A 981 32.69 28.94 27.09
N GLU A 982 32.00 29.79 27.84
CA GLU A 982 32.48 31.10 28.33
C GLU A 982 32.04 31.33 29.80
N PRO A 983 32.41 30.45 30.76
CA PRO A 983 31.93 30.52 32.15
C PRO A 983 32.35 31.82 32.83
N LEU A 984 31.46 32.37 33.65
CA LEU A 984 31.73 33.56 34.46
C LEU A 984 32.60 33.19 35.67
N ALA A 985 33.27 34.17 36.27
CA ALA A 985 34.04 33.96 37.50
C ALA A 985 33.18 33.42 38.66
N SER A 986 31.86 33.64 38.63
CA SER A 986 30.90 33.12 39.61
C SER A 986 30.40 31.70 39.32
N ASP A 987 30.71 31.13 38.15
CA ASP A 987 30.25 29.80 37.75
C ASP A 987 31.16 28.72 38.34
N ILE A 988 30.58 27.72 39.01
CA ILE A 988 31.32 26.67 39.72
C ILE A 988 31.24 25.35 38.95
N LYS A 989 32.40 24.80 38.56
CA LYS A 989 32.50 23.47 37.94
C LYS A 989 31.99 22.38 38.89
N GLY A 990 31.20 21.44 38.37
CA GLY A 990 30.55 20.37 39.12
C GLY A 990 29.25 20.78 39.83
N LYS A 991 28.89 22.07 39.79
CA LYS A 991 27.62 22.59 40.32
C LYS A 991 26.79 23.29 39.25
N ASP A 992 27.40 24.23 38.52
CA ASP A 992 26.74 25.03 37.50
C ASP A 992 26.98 24.48 36.09
N TYR A 993 28.14 23.86 35.87
CA TYR A 993 28.54 23.23 34.61
C TYR A 993 29.52 22.09 34.86
N ASP A 994 29.61 21.14 33.92
CA ASP A 994 30.45 19.94 34.01
C ASP A 994 31.74 20.08 33.19
N THR A 995 31.67 20.73 32.03
CA THR A 995 32.81 20.93 31.12
C THR A 995 32.79 22.29 30.44
N THR A 996 33.96 22.73 29.99
CA THR A 996 34.12 23.91 29.11
C THR A 996 34.26 23.54 27.63
N GLU A 997 34.32 22.24 27.31
CA GLU A 997 34.39 21.76 25.94
C GLU A 997 33.05 21.90 25.21
N LEU A 998 33.10 22.25 23.93
CA LEU A 998 31.91 22.22 23.08
C LEU A 998 31.33 20.81 23.01
N LEU A 999 29.99 20.72 23.06
CA LEU A 999 29.29 19.45 22.96
C LEU A 999 29.67 18.72 21.67
N SER A 1000 30.07 17.46 21.83
CA SER A 1000 30.44 16.56 20.74
C SER A 1000 29.91 15.18 21.04
N ALA A 1001 29.83 14.29 20.04
CA ALA A 1001 29.35 12.94 20.30
C ALA A 1001 30.28 12.15 21.22
N LYS A 1002 31.53 12.58 21.45
CA LYS A 1002 32.52 11.89 22.32
C LYS A 1002 32.04 11.70 23.76
N VAL A 1003 31.18 12.57 24.27
CA VAL A 1003 30.65 12.49 25.64
C VAL A 1003 29.63 11.36 25.83
N ILE A 1004 29.16 10.75 24.74
CA ILE A 1004 28.18 9.65 24.79
C ILE A 1004 28.89 8.33 25.14
N PRO A 1005 28.47 7.63 26.21
CA PRO A 1005 28.96 6.27 26.49
C PRO A 1005 28.59 5.28 25.38
N ASP A 1006 29.49 4.35 25.03
CA ASP A 1006 29.21 3.28 24.06
C ASP A 1006 28.03 2.39 24.46
N THR A 1007 27.72 2.31 25.76
CA THR A 1007 26.58 1.55 26.28
C THR A 1007 25.25 2.09 25.76
N LEU A 1008 25.09 3.42 25.63
CA LEU A 1008 23.87 4.02 25.10
C LEU A 1008 23.69 3.70 23.61
N ILE A 1009 24.78 3.67 22.84
CA ILE A 1009 24.75 3.26 21.43
C ILE A 1009 24.36 1.79 21.30
N LYS A 1010 24.94 0.90 22.13
CA LYS A 1010 24.59 -0.52 22.17
C LYS A 1010 23.13 -0.77 22.58
N GLN A 1011 22.56 0.09 23.42
CA GLN A 1011 21.15 0.06 23.81
C GLN A 1011 20.22 0.68 22.76
N GLN A 1012 20.75 1.07 21.58
CA GLN A 1012 20.00 1.73 20.52
C GLN A 1012 19.26 2.98 21.01
N ALA A 1013 19.98 3.81 21.78
CA ALA A 1013 19.46 5.09 22.21
C ALA A 1013 19.01 5.96 21.02
N ARG A 1014 17.99 6.77 21.25
CA ARG A 1014 17.49 7.74 20.26
C ARG A 1014 18.06 9.12 20.55
N PHE A 1015 18.62 9.75 19.54
CA PHE A 1015 19.33 11.01 19.65
C PHE A 1015 18.47 12.14 19.11
N TYR A 1016 18.14 13.12 19.95
CA TYR A 1016 17.38 14.29 19.56
C TYR A 1016 18.24 15.55 19.67
N LEU A 1017 18.30 16.33 18.61
CA LEU A 1017 19.18 17.49 18.49
C LEU A 1017 18.37 18.74 18.16
N CYS A 1018 18.56 19.80 18.94
CA CYS A 1018 18.01 21.11 18.62
C CYS A 1018 18.97 22.22 19.09
N GLY A 1019 19.35 23.11 18.19
CA GLY A 1019 20.32 24.16 18.46
C GLY A 1019 20.89 24.78 17.17
N PRO A 1020 22.10 25.37 17.22
CA PRO A 1020 22.77 25.88 16.02
C PRO A 1020 23.00 24.77 14.99
N THR A 1021 22.77 25.07 13.70
CA THR A 1021 22.90 24.09 12.61
C THR A 1021 24.27 23.41 12.58
N SER A 1022 25.35 24.17 12.77
CA SER A 1022 26.72 23.66 12.80
C SER A 1022 26.95 22.62 13.90
N MET A 1023 26.34 22.80 15.07
CA MET A 1023 26.39 21.82 16.17
C MET A 1023 25.66 20.53 15.77
N MET A 1024 24.44 20.65 15.25
CA MET A 1024 23.62 19.50 14.89
C MET A 1024 24.26 18.67 13.78
N GLU A 1025 24.78 19.32 12.73
CA GLU A 1025 25.50 18.65 11.64
C GLU A 1025 26.75 17.93 12.15
N ASN A 1026 27.56 18.61 12.98
CA ASN A 1026 28.79 18.04 13.52
C ASN A 1026 28.52 16.82 14.42
N ILE A 1027 27.56 16.90 15.34
CA ILE A 1027 27.20 15.78 16.22
C ILE A 1027 26.62 14.63 15.40
N THR A 1028 25.75 14.91 14.42
CA THR A 1028 25.17 13.89 13.54
C THR A 1028 26.26 13.10 12.82
N GLN A 1029 27.24 13.78 12.21
CA GLN A 1029 28.36 13.11 11.53
C GLN A 1029 29.20 12.25 12.50
N GLN A 1030 29.44 12.73 13.72
CA GLN A 1030 30.17 11.95 14.71
C GLN A 1030 29.38 10.74 15.22
N LEU A 1031 28.06 10.85 15.41
CA LEU A 1031 27.19 9.73 15.78
C LEU A 1031 27.18 8.65 14.69
N ILE A 1032 27.04 9.05 13.41
CA ILE A 1032 27.12 8.14 12.27
C ILE A 1032 28.49 7.44 12.23
N THR A 1033 29.57 8.19 12.44
CA THR A 1033 30.95 7.63 12.53
C THR A 1033 31.06 6.59 13.65
N ARG A 1034 30.29 6.75 14.73
CA ARG A 1034 30.18 5.78 15.84
C ARG A 1034 29.11 4.70 15.62
N ALA A 1035 28.72 4.45 14.37
CA ALA A 1035 27.75 3.45 13.95
C ALA A 1035 26.32 3.64 14.48
N VAL A 1036 25.94 4.86 14.88
CA VAL A 1036 24.54 5.18 15.16
C VAL A 1036 23.78 5.26 13.84
N PRO A 1037 22.71 4.47 13.65
CA PRO A 1037 21.92 4.56 12.43
C PRO A 1037 21.28 5.94 12.28
N HIS A 1038 21.32 6.51 11.07
CA HIS A 1038 20.75 7.83 10.78
C HIS A 1038 19.28 7.97 11.25
N PHE A 1039 18.48 6.91 11.14
CA PHE A 1039 17.07 6.91 11.56
C PHE A 1039 16.85 6.94 13.08
N ASN A 1040 17.90 6.81 13.89
CA ASN A 1040 17.87 7.04 15.34
C ASN A 1040 18.29 8.46 15.72
N ILE A 1041 18.60 9.31 14.72
CA ILE A 1041 19.04 10.69 14.90
C ILE A 1041 17.91 11.61 14.39
N PHE A 1042 17.41 12.46 15.28
CA PHE A 1042 16.29 13.36 15.04
C PHE A 1042 16.77 14.78 15.25
N SER A 1043 16.61 15.65 14.27
CA SER A 1043 16.92 17.08 14.40
C SER A 1043 15.74 17.94 13.96
N GLU A 1044 15.66 19.15 14.51
CA GLU A 1044 14.65 20.15 14.17
C GLU A 1044 15.34 21.46 13.77
N ILE A 1045 14.85 22.09 12.69
CA ILE A 1045 15.38 23.36 12.16
C ILE A 1045 14.20 24.27 11.83
N PHE A 1046 13.95 25.26 12.69
CA PHE A 1046 12.89 26.25 12.46
C PHE A 1046 13.30 27.24 11.36
N LYS A 1047 12.77 27.08 10.14
CA LYS A 1047 12.85 28.08 9.07
C LYS A 1047 11.46 28.65 8.76
N PRO A 1048 11.35 29.96 8.48
CA PRO A 1048 10.08 30.55 8.05
C PRO A 1048 9.66 29.99 6.68
N LYS A 1049 8.39 29.57 6.56
CA LYS A 1049 7.77 29.28 5.26
C LYS A 1049 7.39 30.59 4.59
N THR A 1050 7.88 30.83 3.38
CA THR A 1050 7.43 31.96 2.56
C THR A 1050 6.41 31.44 1.57
N MET A 1051 5.14 31.86 1.68
CA MET A 1051 4.15 31.56 0.64
C MET A 1051 4.39 32.48 -0.55
N VAL A 1052 4.81 31.93 -1.69
CA VAL A 1052 4.98 32.68 -2.94
C VAL A 1052 3.91 32.24 -3.92
N LYS A 1053 3.08 33.17 -4.39
CA LYS A 1053 2.15 32.95 -5.51
C LYS A 1053 2.89 33.18 -6.83
N ILE A 1054 2.89 32.19 -7.71
CA ILE A 1054 3.44 32.33 -9.07
C ILE A 1054 2.41 33.06 -9.94
N LYS A 1055 2.85 34.10 -10.65
CA LYS A 1055 2.03 34.84 -11.63
C LYS A 1055 2.06 34.14 -12.99
N ASP A 1056 1.04 34.37 -13.82
CA ASP A 1056 1.02 33.89 -15.20
C ASP A 1056 2.23 34.41 -15.98
N ASN A 1057 2.87 33.53 -16.76
CA ASN A 1057 4.10 33.76 -17.53
C ASN A 1057 5.33 34.19 -16.70
N GLN A 1058 5.35 33.87 -15.40
CA GLN A 1058 6.55 34.08 -14.59
C GLN A 1058 7.69 33.18 -15.05
N GLU A 1059 8.89 33.74 -15.13
CA GLU A 1059 10.09 33.07 -15.63
C GLU A 1059 11.16 32.92 -14.54
N PHE A 1060 11.85 31.79 -14.56
CA PHE A 1060 13.01 31.53 -13.72
C PHE A 1060 14.10 30.80 -14.49
N ASN A 1061 15.35 31.20 -14.28
CA ASN A 1061 16.49 30.45 -14.79
C ASN A 1061 16.65 29.16 -14.00
N VAL A 1062 16.74 28.03 -14.69
CA VAL A 1062 16.99 26.71 -14.11
C VAL A 1062 18.27 26.14 -14.71
N GLU A 1063 19.27 25.95 -13.86
CA GLU A 1063 20.55 25.31 -14.21
C GLU A 1063 20.56 23.86 -13.72
N PHE A 1064 20.93 22.96 -14.61
CA PHE A 1064 21.10 21.53 -14.34
C PHE A 1064 22.59 21.19 -14.37
N ILE A 1065 23.24 21.12 -13.20
CA ILE A 1065 24.71 21.09 -13.10
C ILE A 1065 25.35 19.90 -13.83
N ARG A 1066 24.75 18.71 -13.78
CA ARG A 1066 25.39 17.50 -14.32
C ARG A 1066 25.26 17.45 -15.83
N SER A 1067 24.13 17.90 -16.36
CA SER A 1067 23.93 18.04 -17.80
C SER A 1067 24.58 19.30 -18.39
N LYS A 1068 24.94 20.28 -17.55
CA LYS A 1068 25.48 21.60 -17.94
C LYS A 1068 24.51 22.42 -18.79
N GLU A 1069 23.22 22.22 -18.58
CA GLU A 1069 22.15 22.92 -19.31
C GLU A 1069 21.64 24.11 -18.50
N HIS A 1070 21.38 25.22 -19.20
CA HIS A 1070 20.80 26.44 -18.63
C HIS A 1070 19.54 26.80 -19.42
N LEU A 1071 18.38 26.67 -18.79
CA LEU A 1071 17.09 26.80 -19.46
C LEU A 1071 16.17 27.74 -18.69
N ILE A 1072 15.22 28.36 -19.40
CA ILE A 1072 14.22 29.25 -18.80
C ILE A 1072 12.93 28.45 -18.57
N TRP A 1073 12.56 28.28 -17.30
CA TRP A 1073 11.27 27.73 -16.93
C TRP A 1073 10.20 28.83 -16.97
N THR A 1074 9.01 28.53 -17.49
CA THR A 1074 7.84 29.42 -17.48
C THR A 1074 6.70 28.75 -16.71
N SER A 1075 5.71 29.51 -16.24
CA SER A 1075 4.53 28.96 -15.55
C SER A 1075 3.77 27.87 -16.35
N ASN A 1076 3.92 27.84 -17.67
CA ASN A 1076 3.30 26.85 -18.56
C ASN A 1076 4.20 25.62 -18.83
N SER A 1077 5.44 25.63 -18.35
CA SER A 1077 6.39 24.53 -18.53
C SER A 1077 5.99 23.25 -17.79
N GLY A 1078 5.15 23.37 -16.76
CA GLY A 1078 4.75 22.28 -15.86
C GLY A 1078 5.73 22.11 -14.71
N THR A 1079 5.75 20.92 -14.11
CA THR A 1079 6.72 20.54 -13.08
C THR A 1079 8.16 20.57 -13.60
N LEU A 1080 9.14 20.67 -12.69
CA LEU A 1080 10.56 20.57 -13.03
C LEU A 1080 10.89 19.27 -13.77
N LEU A 1081 10.20 18.17 -13.45
CA LEU A 1081 10.32 16.90 -14.20
C LEU A 1081 9.87 17.02 -15.65
N GLU A 1082 8.67 17.54 -15.88
CA GLU A 1082 8.14 17.72 -17.23
C GLU A 1082 8.98 18.69 -18.03
N PHE A 1083 9.47 19.76 -17.39
CA PHE A 1083 10.35 20.74 -18.00
C PHE A 1083 11.70 20.11 -18.43
N ALA A 1084 12.34 19.32 -17.56
CA ALA A 1084 13.59 18.64 -17.91
C ALA A 1084 13.36 17.61 -19.02
N GLU A 1085 12.29 16.82 -18.94
CA GLU A 1085 11.96 15.80 -19.95
C GLU A 1085 11.68 16.40 -21.34
N LYS A 1086 10.99 17.55 -21.41
CA LYS A 1086 10.75 18.29 -22.66
C LYS A 1086 12.04 18.78 -23.30
N ASN A 1087 13.07 19.03 -22.48
CA ASN A 1087 14.40 19.45 -22.92
C ASN A 1087 15.41 18.29 -22.97
N ASN A 1088 14.95 17.04 -22.97
CA ASN A 1088 15.79 15.82 -23.04
C ASN A 1088 16.80 15.64 -21.88
N ILE A 1089 16.58 16.30 -20.75
CA ILE A 1089 17.38 16.12 -19.54
C ILE A 1089 16.84 14.91 -18.77
N LYS A 1090 17.69 13.92 -18.53
CA LYS A 1090 17.31 12.71 -17.79
C LYS A 1090 17.26 13.02 -16.30
N MET A 1091 16.08 12.86 -15.71
CA MET A 1091 15.90 12.98 -14.26
C MET A 1091 15.30 11.70 -13.67
N PRO A 1092 15.68 11.36 -12.42
CA PRO A 1092 15.10 10.20 -11.76
C PRO A 1092 13.61 10.45 -11.50
N SER A 1093 12.78 9.44 -11.77
CA SER A 1093 11.34 9.51 -11.48
C SER A 1093 10.77 8.10 -11.29
N GLY A 1094 9.58 8.00 -10.70
CA GLY A 1094 8.93 6.72 -10.44
C GLY A 1094 7.42 6.85 -10.43
N CYS A 1095 6.84 7.24 -9.28
CA CYS A 1095 5.39 7.39 -9.14
C CYS A 1095 4.85 8.65 -9.83
N ARG A 1096 5.74 9.60 -10.16
CA ARG A 1096 5.44 10.92 -10.77
C ARG A 1096 4.48 11.82 -9.97
N VAL A 1097 4.32 11.55 -8.67
CA VAL A 1097 3.45 12.33 -7.76
C VAL A 1097 4.15 12.68 -6.44
N GLY A 1098 5.48 12.54 -6.39
CA GLY A 1098 6.31 12.80 -5.22
C GLY A 1098 6.31 11.71 -4.14
N GLN A 1099 5.28 10.85 -4.07
CA GLN A 1099 5.11 9.89 -2.97
C GLN A 1099 6.24 8.85 -2.82
N CYS A 1100 6.83 8.38 -3.93
CA CYS A 1100 7.94 7.42 -3.88
C CYS A 1100 9.30 8.08 -3.59
N GLU A 1101 9.38 9.42 -3.70
CA GLU A 1101 10.59 10.23 -3.56
C GLU A 1101 11.76 9.81 -4.45
N SER A 1102 11.49 9.04 -5.53
CA SER A 1102 12.50 8.73 -6.54
C SER A 1102 12.91 9.96 -7.32
N CYS A 1103 12.05 10.98 -7.41
CA CYS A 1103 12.33 12.25 -8.08
C CYS A 1103 13.04 13.29 -7.18
N ALA A 1104 13.51 12.88 -6.00
CA ALA A 1104 14.26 13.71 -5.07
C ALA A 1104 15.64 14.06 -5.65
N ILE A 1105 15.90 15.36 -5.81
CA ILE A 1105 17.18 15.92 -6.31
C ILE A 1105 17.63 17.02 -5.35
N ASN A 1106 18.93 17.16 -5.14
CA ASN A 1106 19.48 18.25 -4.33
C ASN A 1106 19.35 19.60 -5.05
N ILE A 1107 18.87 20.58 -4.31
CA ILE A 1107 18.90 22.00 -4.66
C ILE A 1107 20.23 22.55 -4.18
N ILE A 1108 21.06 23.03 -5.11
CA ILE A 1108 22.33 23.68 -4.80
C ILE A 1108 22.10 25.14 -4.42
N SER A 1109 21.20 25.81 -5.15
CA SER A 1109 20.73 27.16 -4.82
C SER A 1109 19.33 27.41 -5.38
N GLY A 1110 18.62 28.37 -4.81
CA GLY A 1110 17.24 28.69 -5.19
C GLY A 1110 16.18 27.98 -4.36
N ASN A 1111 14.91 28.16 -4.72
CA ASN A 1111 13.75 27.66 -3.99
C ASN A 1111 12.69 27.08 -4.94
N VAL A 1112 11.95 26.10 -4.45
CA VAL A 1112 10.84 25.45 -5.15
C VAL A 1112 9.60 25.39 -4.26
N ILE A 1113 8.43 25.17 -4.86
CA ILE A 1113 7.21 24.78 -4.17
C ILE A 1113 6.71 23.44 -4.73
N HIS A 1114 6.14 22.59 -3.88
CA HIS A 1114 5.58 21.29 -4.28
C HIS A 1114 4.05 21.34 -4.40
N LEU A 1115 3.54 21.07 -5.60
CA LEU A 1115 2.13 21.24 -5.98
C LEU A 1115 1.13 20.39 -5.18
N ASN A 1116 1.53 19.21 -4.73
CA ASN A 1116 0.63 18.32 -3.97
C ASN A 1116 0.76 18.50 -2.44
N GLY A 1117 1.40 19.57 -1.97
CA GLY A 1117 1.52 19.89 -0.54
C GLY A 1117 2.38 18.93 0.29
N LYS A 1118 3.06 17.97 -0.35
CA LYS A 1118 3.96 17.00 0.28
C LYS A 1118 5.40 17.38 0.00
N GLU A 1119 5.94 18.27 0.83
CA GLU A 1119 7.35 18.66 0.79
C GLU A 1119 8.24 17.54 1.36
N PRO A 1120 9.48 17.37 0.84
CA PRO A 1120 10.48 16.50 1.46
C PRO A 1120 10.89 17.02 2.85
N GLU A 1121 11.44 16.12 3.70
CA GLU A 1121 11.90 16.50 5.05
C GLU A 1121 13.08 17.48 5.01
N GLU A 1122 13.95 17.35 4.01
CA GLU A 1122 15.13 18.19 3.83
C GLU A 1122 14.82 19.33 2.86
N ASN A 1123 15.03 20.58 3.30
CA ASN A 1123 14.71 21.78 2.53
C ASN A 1123 15.55 21.96 1.26
N ASN A 1124 16.72 21.33 1.19
CA ASN A 1124 17.59 21.29 0.02
C ASN A 1124 17.23 20.14 -0.92
N ILE A 1125 16.11 19.45 -0.73
CA ILE A 1125 15.64 18.42 -1.66
C ILE A 1125 14.43 18.94 -2.43
N SER A 1126 14.44 18.76 -3.74
CA SER A 1126 13.29 18.98 -4.63
C SER A 1126 12.72 17.64 -5.09
N LEU A 1127 11.45 17.38 -4.80
CA LEU A 1127 10.66 16.34 -5.47
C LEU A 1127 10.23 16.85 -6.85
N THR A 1128 11.16 16.80 -7.81
CA THR A 1128 11.04 17.43 -9.15
C THR A 1128 9.76 17.08 -9.90
N CYS A 1129 9.21 15.88 -9.67
CA CYS A 1129 7.96 15.40 -10.28
C CYS A 1129 6.68 16.08 -9.78
N GLN A 1130 6.78 16.96 -8.79
CA GLN A 1130 5.68 17.80 -8.32
C GLN A 1130 6.17 19.19 -7.93
N ALA A 1131 7.41 19.55 -8.25
CA ALA A 1131 8.03 20.80 -7.86
C ALA A 1131 7.98 21.81 -9.01
N ILE A 1132 7.79 23.08 -8.70
CA ILE A 1132 7.98 24.21 -9.62
C ILE A 1132 8.91 25.25 -8.95
N PRO A 1133 9.76 25.96 -9.71
CA PRO A 1133 10.65 26.96 -9.16
C PRO A 1133 9.88 28.22 -8.72
N ILE A 1134 10.33 28.85 -7.64
CA ILE A 1134 9.83 30.16 -7.16
C ILE A 1134 10.96 31.21 -7.08
N SER A 1135 12.16 30.84 -7.51
CA SER A 1135 13.32 31.70 -7.75
C SER A 1135 14.17 31.08 -8.86
N ASN A 1136 15.20 31.80 -9.32
CA ASN A 1136 16.28 31.15 -10.08
C ASN A 1136 16.80 29.95 -9.28
N LEU A 1137 17.05 28.83 -9.96
CA LEU A 1137 17.22 27.52 -9.36
C LEU A 1137 18.43 26.80 -9.97
N VAL A 1138 19.24 26.18 -9.12
CA VAL A 1138 20.35 25.31 -9.53
C VAL A 1138 20.12 23.92 -8.93
N LEU A 1139 20.01 22.91 -9.78
CA LEU A 1139 19.76 21.52 -9.42
C LEU A 1139 20.98 20.63 -9.67
N ASP A 1140 21.25 19.70 -8.77
CA ASP A 1140 22.23 18.62 -8.95
C ASP A 1140 21.70 17.52 -9.89
N ALA A 1141 21.39 17.90 -11.13
CA ALA A 1141 20.71 17.08 -12.12
C ALA A 1141 21.38 17.13 -13.50
#